data_AF-A0A6A4CXG8-F1
#
_entry.id   AF-A0A6A4CXG8-F1
#
_cell.length_a   1.000
_cell.length_b   1.000
_cell.length_c   1.000
_cell.angle_alpha   90.00
_cell.angle_beta   90.00
_cell.angle_gamma   90.00
#
_symmetry.space_group_name_H-M   'P 1'
#
loop_
_entity.id
_entity.type
_entity.pdbx_description
1 polymer ?
#
loop_
_entity_poly.entity_id
_entity_poly.type
_entity_poly.pdbx_seq_one_letter_code
_entity_poly.pdbx_strand_id
1 'polypeptide(L)'
;MKILGLPFTFGVAVAVQLLSCGDAAMLTTVALYDDSSCSAPPHTMTVTRELGCTPQKDHWDPVCEDSGAVHYVKDCTHYNQGGWDDYGLIDNVFGSNTSYLIVEEYEVDSWCSSDHLINATAYILDEGCHSNVAETTSTKFTFGHSLIMTTYEDPDCVTAVNVTEITHMMLNNQTCVGNARRFYLHGPRLSMTAVAVFEDSSCSETPAGIKIAWDFVCGAGRVPAKTACGSDGGTLYSISSCTNDYSGLASTVFGNSTPYVIVEEFFESDCSQDQIISVYIADGACHSNTDDATSFKVTLTTEGTATITTYIDTYYNNVQDNIDVSKKMLTSYTCVNYGYSISDSGYGCGKRFSVGGLGGPPAMGRMTSYVVYDTHSCSQPAQTVTITRELSCTPQVSHSDPVCEDSGTVHYVKDCTRHYYQGGWDDYGLIEDALGLNTSYLIVEEYEMDSQCSQNSVTNVTAYVLDETCHSNAAGTTSTTFSFGHSLILTTYEGPDCVTAINTTEITRVMLSHETCVDNARRFYLRGPSSGMSAVAVFEDSSCSEAPVGIKIMQDFVCRSGQVPAKTVCGSDDGTLYSISSCTNDYLALASTVFGNNTPYIIVEEFLDPYCSQAIAATCTSDVFYTQVETVTVYLADGACHSSTDDGTSFIVTLTMEGIATIIMYTDTYCNNVRRYIDVSKRMFTSYTCFRDNDCTLGRGYECGKRFSVGGLGGPPTMGRMTSYAVYDTCSCSQPAQTVTMTRELSCTPQEDRWDPVCEDSGAVHYVKDCTHYYQSGWDDYDLIEDAFGSNTSYLIVEEYEMYSRCGSDSLISATAYVLDEVCHSNVAGTTSTKFSFDKSLFLTTYEDPDCVAEVNATEITHVMLNHQTCVDNARRFYLRGPSSSMTAVAIFEDSSCFETPVGIKITRDFACGASRVPGKTVCGPDGGTLYSISSCTNDYSVLASTVFGNNTPYIIVEEFLESSCWQAQTVSVYIADGACHSNTDDATSFKATLTTDGTATITTYIDTYCNNVQDTIDVSKRLFTSYTFVSDMYCTSGSGHGCGKRFSVGGLGGAGEPSLMKAVVLYDAKDCGSAPVELTAHHVQSCLASTTTEFAASKFGSAPYLIVENYAADTNCQTQKSTVVYKADGKCHPRASDGTYFKITPSFGTSLTIATYPASSCSDFDVEYVTVGTKFINTGRCFGENQRFYANMSALFAPPMVDVESLTREQIMFPEWLWEPTPRRVFQSD
;
A
#
# COMPACT_ATOMS: atom_id res chain seq x y z
N MET A 1 34.72 31.44 -16.29
CA MET A 1 35.48 30.86 -15.17
C MET A 1 34.85 29.48 -14.94
N LYS A 2 35.57 28.41 -15.32
CA LYS A 2 35.13 27.02 -15.59
C LYS A 2 34.62 26.34 -14.29
N ILE A 3 33.46 25.69 -14.15
CA ILE A 3 32.74 24.58 -14.86
C ILE A 3 33.60 23.35 -15.18
N LEU A 4 33.28 22.21 -14.54
CA LEU A 4 33.34 20.78 -14.96
C LEU A 4 33.09 19.92 -13.69
N GLY A 5 32.19 18.95 -13.55
CA GLY A 5 31.20 18.31 -14.43
C GLY A 5 30.94 16.85 -14.01
N LEU A 6 29.72 16.55 -13.51
CA LEU A 6 28.92 15.30 -13.61
C LEU A 6 29.39 13.98 -12.93
N PRO A 7 28.50 12.96 -12.70
CA PRO A 7 27.11 12.82 -13.17
C PRO A 7 26.02 12.49 -12.15
N PHE A 8 24.79 12.74 -12.61
CA PHE A 8 23.50 12.27 -12.14
C PHE A 8 23.37 10.73 -12.13
N THR A 9 22.71 10.20 -11.12
CA THR A 9 21.90 8.97 -11.21
C THR A 9 20.54 9.24 -10.60
N PHE A 10 19.50 9.09 -11.41
CA PHE A 10 18.09 9.10 -11.02
C PHE A 10 17.83 7.99 -9.99
N GLY A 11 17.45 8.36 -8.78
CA GLY A 11 16.82 7.47 -7.81
C GLY A 11 15.53 8.12 -7.38
N VAL A 12 14.40 7.53 -7.77
CA VAL A 12 13.06 7.90 -7.35
C VAL A 12 13.03 7.86 -5.83
N ALA A 13 12.93 9.03 -5.19
CA ALA A 13 12.66 9.12 -3.76
C ALA A 13 11.17 8.81 -3.56
N VAL A 14 10.86 7.53 -3.34
CA VAL A 14 9.59 7.17 -2.72
C VAL A 14 9.61 7.78 -1.32
N ALA A 15 8.70 8.72 -1.07
CA ALA A 15 8.44 9.23 0.27
C ALA A 15 7.87 8.06 1.11
N VAL A 16 8.77 7.28 1.72
CA VAL A 16 8.39 6.41 2.82
C VAL A 16 8.13 7.34 3.99
N GLN A 17 6.84 7.57 4.24
CA GLN A 17 6.35 8.16 5.46
C GLN A 17 6.70 7.19 6.59
N LEU A 18 7.92 7.31 7.15
CA LEU A 18 8.29 6.67 8.40
C LEU A 18 7.46 7.34 9.49
N LEU A 19 6.24 6.85 9.66
CA LEU A 19 5.56 6.87 10.95
C LEU A 19 6.51 6.14 11.90
N SER A 20 7.35 6.90 12.61
CA SER A 20 8.05 6.39 13.77
C SER A 20 6.99 6.09 14.83
N CYS A 21 6.37 4.92 14.74
CA CYS A 21 5.74 4.27 15.87
C CYS A 21 6.81 4.22 16.95
N GLY A 22 6.67 5.06 17.99
CA GLY A 22 7.63 5.10 19.09
C GLY A 22 7.83 3.69 19.62
N ASP A 23 9.09 3.30 19.80
CA ASP A 23 9.58 1.97 20.16
C ASP A 23 8.58 1.21 21.05
N ALA A 24 7.78 0.35 20.43
CA ALA A 24 7.17 -0.75 21.16
C ALA A 24 8.31 -1.67 21.63
N ALA A 25 8.15 -2.39 22.75
CA ALA A 25 9.20 -3.28 23.21
C ALA A 25 9.37 -4.43 22.21
N MET A 26 10.50 -4.45 21.48
CA MET A 26 10.85 -5.58 20.61
C MET A 26 10.96 -6.89 21.44
N LEU A 27 10.42 -7.97 20.90
CA LEU A 27 10.46 -9.29 21.51
C LEU A 27 11.74 -10.03 21.13
N THR A 28 12.22 -10.86 22.03
CA THR A 28 13.42 -11.67 21.79
C THR A 28 13.06 -12.89 20.98
N THR A 29 13.80 -13.12 19.91
CA THR A 29 13.72 -14.31 19.07
C THR A 29 14.96 -15.16 19.26
N VAL A 30 14.80 -16.48 19.32
CA VAL A 30 15.90 -17.44 19.39
C VAL A 30 15.63 -18.58 18.41
N ALA A 31 16.46 -18.72 17.38
CA ALA A 31 16.41 -19.81 16.40
C ALA A 31 17.50 -20.84 16.66
N LEU A 32 17.18 -22.13 16.61
CA LEU A 32 18.07 -23.24 16.96
C LEU A 32 18.49 -24.08 15.75
N TYR A 33 19.81 -24.23 15.56
CA TYR A 33 20.43 -24.86 14.38
C TYR A 33 21.23 -26.11 14.75
N ASP A 34 21.38 -27.01 13.78
CA ASP A 34 22.14 -28.27 13.91
C ASP A 34 23.66 -28.06 13.82
N ASP A 35 24.08 -26.99 13.18
CA ASP A 35 25.48 -26.74 12.87
C ASP A 35 25.92 -25.32 13.24
N SER A 36 27.22 -25.19 13.43
CA SER A 36 27.88 -23.92 13.78
C SER A 36 27.89 -22.90 12.65
N SER A 37 27.33 -23.24 11.47
CA SER A 37 27.22 -22.32 10.35
C SER A 37 25.88 -21.59 10.33
N CYS A 38 24.88 -22.06 11.09
CA CYS A 38 23.51 -21.55 11.10
C CYS A 38 22.93 -21.31 9.69
N SER A 39 23.30 -22.16 8.72
CA SER A 39 22.98 -21.96 7.29
C SER A 39 21.83 -22.81 6.78
N ALA A 40 21.49 -23.90 7.47
CA ALA A 40 20.30 -24.70 7.21
C ALA A 40 19.08 -24.06 7.90
N PRO A 41 17.83 -24.34 7.46
CA PRO A 41 16.64 -23.95 8.23
C PRO A 41 16.74 -24.49 9.66
N PRO A 42 16.44 -23.69 10.70
CA PRO A 42 16.48 -24.17 12.06
C PRO A 42 15.34 -25.15 12.34
N HIS A 43 15.50 -25.89 13.42
CA HIS A 43 14.53 -26.86 13.90
C HIS A 43 13.37 -26.14 14.58
N THR A 44 13.69 -25.07 15.30
CA THR A 44 12.74 -24.25 16.04
C THR A 44 13.16 -22.79 16.06
N MET A 45 12.17 -21.92 16.16
CA MET A 45 12.37 -20.51 16.48
C MET A 45 11.35 -20.09 17.55
N THR A 46 11.84 -19.62 18.69
CA THR A 46 11.00 -19.20 19.81
C THR A 46 11.04 -17.69 19.96
N VAL A 47 9.87 -17.08 20.12
CA VAL A 47 9.67 -15.66 20.43
C VAL A 47 9.22 -15.53 21.89
N THR A 48 9.96 -14.76 22.69
CA THR A 48 9.71 -14.57 24.13
C THR A 48 9.73 -13.10 24.57
N ARG A 49 8.98 -12.80 25.63
CA ARG A 49 8.89 -11.47 26.26
C ARG A 49 10.03 -11.21 27.27
N GLU A 50 11.25 -10.96 26.79
CA GLU A 50 12.35 -10.41 27.61
C GLU A 50 12.41 -8.88 27.52
N LEU A 51 12.67 -8.19 28.65
CA LEU A 51 12.91 -6.73 28.66
C LEU A 51 14.38 -6.48 28.31
N GLY A 52 14.63 -5.65 27.29
CA GLY A 52 15.99 -5.26 26.89
C GLY A 52 16.65 -6.17 25.84
N CYS A 53 15.93 -6.48 24.76
CA CYS A 53 16.50 -7.15 23.60
C CYS A 53 17.46 -6.21 22.84
N THR A 54 18.59 -6.74 22.34
CA THR A 54 19.52 -5.97 21.48
C THR A 54 19.44 -6.52 20.06
N PRO A 55 18.85 -5.78 19.09
CA PRO A 55 18.72 -6.27 17.72
C PRO A 55 20.09 -6.46 17.09
N GLN A 56 20.21 -7.48 16.24
CA GLN A 56 21.43 -7.65 15.46
C GLN A 56 21.57 -6.50 14.46
N LYS A 57 22.81 -6.18 14.10
CA LYS A 57 23.10 -5.07 13.18
C LYS A 57 22.63 -5.35 11.75
N ASP A 58 22.60 -6.62 11.37
CA ASP A 58 22.11 -7.09 10.08
C ASP A 58 21.28 -8.36 10.30
N HIS A 59 19.96 -8.21 10.19
CA HIS A 59 18.99 -9.31 10.34
C HIS A 59 19.10 -10.35 9.20
N TRP A 60 19.76 -10.00 8.08
CA TRP A 60 19.92 -10.87 6.91
C TRP A 60 21.24 -11.66 6.92
N ASP A 61 22.18 -11.30 7.80
CA ASP A 61 23.43 -12.05 8.05
C ASP A 61 23.62 -12.24 9.56
N PRO A 62 22.77 -13.08 10.19
CA PRO A 62 22.76 -13.22 11.64
C PRO A 62 24.01 -13.94 12.16
N VAL A 63 24.53 -13.44 13.29
CA VAL A 63 25.65 -14.07 13.99
C VAL A 63 25.19 -15.34 14.70
N CYS A 64 25.76 -16.47 14.28
CA CYS A 64 25.60 -17.77 14.91
C CYS A 64 26.40 -17.83 16.22
N GLU A 65 25.71 -18.02 17.35
CA GLU A 65 26.30 -18.18 18.68
C GLU A 65 26.34 -19.66 19.09
N ASP A 66 27.30 -20.01 19.95
CA ASP A 66 27.49 -21.37 20.47
C ASP A 66 27.49 -21.36 22.00
N SER A 67 26.55 -22.09 22.60
CA SER A 67 26.41 -22.26 24.06
C SER A 67 27.24 -23.43 24.61
N GLY A 68 27.88 -24.22 23.73
CA GLY A 68 28.55 -25.48 24.04
C GLY A 68 27.63 -26.70 24.00
N ALA A 69 26.31 -26.52 23.86
CA ALA A 69 25.30 -27.57 23.77
C ALA A 69 24.44 -27.45 22.49
N VAL A 70 24.06 -26.22 22.13
CA VAL A 70 23.31 -25.90 20.90
C VAL A 70 23.87 -24.66 20.18
N HIS A 71 23.72 -24.62 18.86
CA HIS A 71 23.98 -23.45 18.02
C HIS A 71 22.69 -22.62 17.85
N TYR A 72 22.77 -21.31 18.05
CA TYR A 72 21.57 -20.47 18.01
C TYR A 72 21.82 -19.07 17.45
N VAL A 73 20.77 -18.46 16.93
CA VAL A 73 20.72 -17.04 16.55
C VAL A 73 19.74 -16.34 17.48
N LYS A 74 20.17 -15.23 18.10
CA LYS A 74 19.33 -14.37 18.95
C LYS A 74 19.11 -13.01 18.29
N ASP A 75 17.87 -12.57 18.15
CA ASP A 75 17.52 -11.28 17.53
C ASP A 75 16.25 -10.66 18.10
N CYS A 76 15.84 -9.47 17.64
CA CYS A 76 14.68 -8.75 18.13
C CYS A 76 13.70 -8.36 17.02
N THR A 77 12.41 -8.62 17.21
CA THR A 77 11.37 -8.22 16.25
C THR A 77 10.06 -7.90 16.98
N HIS A 78 9.15 -7.22 16.27
CA HIS A 78 7.76 -7.14 16.69
C HIS A 78 7.01 -8.36 16.16
N TYR A 79 6.41 -9.12 17.06
CA TYR A 79 5.61 -10.27 16.69
C TYR A 79 4.12 -9.93 16.76
N ASN A 80 3.42 -10.17 15.66
CA ASN A 80 1.98 -10.08 15.54
C ASN A 80 1.37 -11.49 15.51
N GLN A 81 0.15 -11.58 16.01
CA GLN A 81 -0.60 -12.83 16.04
C GLN A 81 -0.63 -13.50 14.66
N GLY A 82 -0.37 -14.81 14.63
CA GLY A 82 -0.34 -15.62 13.41
C GLY A 82 1.00 -15.69 12.71
N GLY A 83 2.08 -15.19 13.32
CA GLY A 83 3.44 -15.35 12.81
C GLY A 83 4.00 -14.19 12.02
N TRP A 84 3.25 -13.08 11.91
CA TRP A 84 3.72 -11.90 11.22
C TRP A 84 4.74 -11.13 12.06
N ASP A 85 5.89 -10.81 11.50
CA ASP A 85 6.89 -10.00 12.18
C ASP A 85 7.50 -8.92 11.27
N ASP A 86 7.93 -7.81 11.87
CA ASP A 86 8.29 -6.58 11.14
C ASP A 86 9.45 -6.76 10.15
N TYR A 87 10.33 -7.72 10.41
CA TYR A 87 11.49 -8.02 9.57
C TYR A 87 11.33 -9.34 8.80
N GLY A 88 10.17 -10.01 8.93
CA GLY A 88 9.91 -11.33 8.36
C GLY A 88 10.91 -12.39 8.82
N LEU A 89 11.49 -12.25 10.02
CA LEU A 89 12.53 -13.15 10.53
C LEU A 89 12.07 -14.61 10.50
N ILE A 90 10.83 -14.91 10.91
CA ILE A 90 10.32 -16.29 10.92
C ILE A 90 10.30 -16.85 9.49
N ASP A 91 9.69 -16.14 8.55
CA ASP A 91 9.56 -16.58 7.15
C ASP A 91 10.92 -16.69 6.45
N ASN A 92 11.84 -15.77 6.72
CA ASN A 92 13.18 -15.75 6.12
C ASN A 92 14.03 -16.93 6.58
N VAL A 93 13.92 -17.30 7.85
CA VAL A 93 14.76 -18.30 8.49
C VAL A 93 14.33 -19.73 8.10
N PHE A 94 13.02 -19.99 7.93
CA PHE A 94 12.55 -21.28 7.40
C PHE A 94 12.57 -21.35 5.86
N GLY A 95 12.39 -20.21 5.19
CA GLY A 95 12.36 -20.08 3.73
C GLY A 95 11.03 -20.53 3.09
N SER A 96 10.81 -20.12 1.83
CA SER A 96 9.53 -20.33 1.13
C SER A 96 9.18 -21.78 0.79
N ASN A 97 10.14 -22.70 0.91
CA ASN A 97 9.98 -24.11 0.50
C ASN A 97 9.80 -25.06 1.68
N THR A 98 9.81 -24.55 2.91
CA THR A 98 9.73 -25.34 4.14
C THR A 98 8.39 -25.10 4.79
N SER A 99 7.63 -26.17 5.06
CA SER A 99 6.42 -26.05 5.87
C SER A 99 6.78 -26.07 7.36
N TYR A 100 6.23 -25.15 8.14
CA TYR A 100 6.44 -25.07 9.59
C TYR A 100 5.12 -24.77 10.31
N LEU A 101 5.06 -25.18 11.57
CA LEU A 101 3.93 -24.97 12.45
C LEU A 101 4.29 -23.92 13.51
N ILE A 102 3.51 -22.85 13.60
CA ILE A 102 3.60 -21.89 14.69
C ILE A 102 2.60 -22.28 15.77
N VAL A 103 3.11 -22.41 17.00
CA VAL A 103 2.34 -22.65 18.21
C VAL A 103 2.42 -21.39 19.08
N GLU A 104 1.29 -20.73 19.26
CA GLU A 104 1.19 -19.58 20.16
C GLU A 104 0.62 -20.03 21.50
N GLU A 105 1.27 -19.63 22.60
CA GLU A 105 0.78 -19.86 23.95
C GLU A 105 0.36 -18.56 24.63
N TYR A 106 -0.79 -18.63 25.29
CA TYR A 106 -1.47 -17.52 25.95
C TYR A 106 -1.68 -17.81 27.43
N GLU A 107 -1.95 -16.77 28.21
CA GLU A 107 -2.37 -16.94 29.60
C GLU A 107 -3.64 -17.80 29.70
N VAL A 108 -3.69 -18.64 30.73
CA VAL A 108 -4.84 -19.51 31.00
C VAL A 108 -6.09 -18.63 31.16
N ASP A 109 -7.18 -19.02 30.51
CA ASP A 109 -8.47 -18.32 30.48
C ASP A 109 -8.48 -16.95 29.77
N SER A 110 -7.43 -16.62 29.02
CA SER A 110 -7.38 -15.40 28.18
C SER A 110 -8.16 -15.51 26.86
N TRP A 111 -8.68 -16.70 26.54
CA TRP A 111 -9.34 -17.01 25.27
C TRP A 111 -8.47 -16.69 24.04
N CYS A 112 -7.15 -16.78 24.22
CA CYS A 112 -6.15 -16.49 23.19
C CYS A 112 -6.32 -15.08 22.59
N SER A 113 -6.59 -14.09 23.44
CA SER A 113 -6.54 -12.68 23.06
C SER A 113 -5.09 -12.27 22.79
N SER A 114 -4.86 -11.53 21.70
CA SER A 114 -3.54 -11.03 21.29
C SER A 114 -2.77 -10.36 22.44
N ASP A 115 -3.49 -9.68 23.32
CA ASP A 115 -2.94 -8.93 24.45
C ASP A 115 -2.39 -9.83 25.59
N HIS A 116 -2.62 -11.14 25.50
CA HIS A 116 -2.24 -12.16 26.48
C HIS A 116 -1.25 -13.21 25.92
N LEU A 117 -0.64 -12.96 24.77
CA LEU A 117 0.39 -13.83 24.18
C LEU A 117 1.63 -13.89 25.09
N ILE A 118 2.01 -15.08 25.52
CA ILE A 118 3.18 -15.34 26.38
C ILE A 118 4.41 -15.64 25.53
N ASN A 119 4.28 -16.62 24.64
CA ASN A 119 5.35 -17.06 23.74
C ASN A 119 4.73 -17.50 22.40
N ALA A 120 5.56 -17.51 21.36
CA ALA A 120 5.24 -18.16 20.10
C ALA A 120 6.43 -19.02 19.70
N THR A 121 6.20 -20.26 19.31
CA THR A 121 7.27 -21.16 18.85
C THR A 121 6.92 -21.70 17.47
N ALA A 122 7.76 -21.42 16.49
CA ALA A 122 7.72 -22.02 15.18
C ALA A 122 8.55 -23.32 15.19
N TYR A 123 7.98 -24.40 14.69
CA TYR A 123 8.62 -25.71 14.55
C TYR A 123 8.66 -26.09 13.08
N ILE A 124 9.82 -26.54 12.60
CA ILE A 124 9.86 -27.21 11.29
C ILE A 124 8.95 -28.44 11.33
N LEU A 125 8.21 -28.70 10.24
CA LEU A 125 7.23 -29.76 10.22
C LEU A 125 7.87 -31.12 9.88
N ASP A 126 8.50 -31.78 10.86
CA ASP A 126 9.09 -33.12 10.75
C ASP A 126 8.83 -34.03 11.99
N GLU A 127 9.29 -35.29 11.96
CA GLU A 127 9.20 -36.22 13.11
C GLU A 127 10.47 -36.26 13.99
N GLY A 128 11.33 -35.27 13.82
CA GLY A 128 12.50 -35.01 14.64
C GLY A 128 12.09 -34.70 16.09
N CYS A 129 13.07 -34.79 16.98
CA CYS A 129 12.91 -34.35 18.35
C CYS A 129 13.45 -32.92 18.45
N HIS A 130 12.59 -31.96 18.80
CA HIS A 130 12.95 -30.56 18.89
C HIS A 130 13.14 -30.14 20.35
N SER A 131 14.38 -30.06 20.81
CA SER A 131 14.72 -29.59 22.16
C SER A 131 14.56 -28.07 22.31
N ASN A 132 14.29 -27.61 23.52
CA ASN A 132 14.34 -26.19 23.86
C ASN A 132 15.79 -25.73 24.09
N VAL A 133 16.01 -24.41 24.10
CA VAL A 133 17.36 -23.80 24.31
C VAL A 133 18.04 -24.28 25.59
N ALA A 134 17.28 -24.60 26.64
CA ALA A 134 17.81 -25.07 27.91
C ALA A 134 18.08 -26.59 27.98
N GLU A 135 17.76 -27.34 26.92
CA GLU A 135 17.83 -28.81 26.85
C GLU A 135 17.11 -29.54 27.99
N THR A 136 16.05 -28.95 28.52
CA THR A 136 15.25 -29.52 29.62
C THR A 136 13.97 -30.17 29.14
N THR A 137 13.47 -29.78 27.97
CA THR A 137 12.20 -30.25 27.41
C THR A 137 12.31 -30.36 25.91
N SER A 138 11.51 -31.23 25.29
CA SER A 138 11.47 -31.36 23.83
C SER A 138 10.06 -31.55 23.31
N THR A 139 9.87 -31.32 22.02
CA THR A 139 8.61 -31.52 21.30
C THR A 139 8.85 -32.38 20.08
N LYS A 140 7.94 -33.33 19.82
CA LYS A 140 7.97 -34.18 18.63
C LYS A 140 6.59 -34.27 18.01
N PHE A 141 6.56 -34.29 16.67
CA PHE A 141 5.34 -34.49 15.91
C PHE A 141 5.23 -35.93 15.38
N THR A 142 4.00 -36.39 15.21
CA THR A 142 3.69 -37.65 14.53
C THR A 142 2.59 -37.40 13.50
N PHE A 143 2.82 -37.84 12.27
CA PHE A 143 1.97 -37.51 11.12
C PHE A 143 0.97 -38.64 10.86
N GLY A 144 -0.31 -38.29 10.73
CA GLY A 144 -1.40 -39.19 10.37
C GLY A 144 -2.55 -38.42 9.73
N HIS A 145 -3.79 -38.83 10.02
CA HIS A 145 -4.98 -38.04 9.66
C HIS A 145 -5.05 -36.70 10.41
N SER A 146 -4.44 -36.64 11.59
CA SER A 146 -4.18 -35.44 12.38
C SER A 146 -2.68 -35.35 12.69
N LEU A 147 -2.23 -34.16 13.07
CA LEU A 147 -0.86 -33.93 13.53
C LEU A 147 -0.84 -34.09 15.05
N ILE A 148 -0.13 -35.10 15.56
CA ILE A 148 -0.02 -35.31 17.00
C ILE A 148 1.25 -34.63 17.50
N MET A 149 1.09 -33.59 18.32
CA MET A 149 2.18 -32.91 19.02
C MET A 149 2.36 -33.51 20.41
N THR A 150 3.53 -34.07 20.70
CA THR A 150 3.88 -34.61 22.02
C THR A 150 5.01 -33.79 22.63
N THR A 151 4.82 -33.31 23.86
CA THR A 151 5.87 -32.62 24.63
C THR A 151 6.45 -33.55 25.68
N TYR A 152 7.76 -33.46 25.91
CA TYR A 152 8.55 -34.33 26.78
C TYR A 152 9.29 -33.52 27.85
N GLU A 153 9.53 -34.13 29.02
CA GLU A 153 10.31 -33.54 30.13
C GLU A 153 11.81 -33.83 30.05
N ASP A 154 12.28 -34.29 28.89
CA ASP A 154 13.69 -34.53 28.57
C ASP A 154 14.00 -34.06 27.14
N PRO A 155 15.27 -33.77 26.80
CA PRO A 155 15.65 -33.27 25.48
C PRO A 155 15.64 -34.35 24.37
N ASP A 156 15.59 -35.64 24.71
CA ASP A 156 15.75 -36.76 23.77
C ASP A 156 14.41 -37.40 23.36
N CYS A 157 13.27 -36.77 23.71
CA CYS A 157 11.92 -37.24 23.46
C CYS A 157 11.62 -38.66 23.99
N VAL A 158 12.04 -38.96 25.23
CA VAL A 158 11.85 -40.29 25.84
C VAL A 158 10.61 -40.34 26.73
N THR A 159 10.39 -39.33 27.58
CA THR A 159 9.37 -39.27 28.64
C THR A 159 8.28 -38.27 28.30
N ALA A 160 7.20 -38.76 27.67
CA ALA A 160 6.08 -37.92 27.22
C ALA A 160 5.25 -37.38 28.40
N VAL A 161 4.92 -36.09 28.37
CA VAL A 161 4.16 -35.37 29.40
C VAL A 161 2.79 -34.95 28.92
N ASN A 162 2.70 -34.39 27.71
CA ASN A 162 1.45 -33.88 27.15
C ASN A 162 1.33 -34.27 25.68
N VAL A 163 0.13 -34.62 25.26
CA VAL A 163 -0.20 -35.03 23.88
C VAL A 163 -1.35 -34.17 23.42
N THR A 164 -1.13 -33.40 22.34
CA THR A 164 -2.14 -32.55 21.71
C THR A 164 -2.39 -33.05 20.30
N GLU A 165 -3.64 -33.36 19.99
CA GLU A 165 -4.07 -33.67 18.63
C GLU A 165 -4.43 -32.36 17.91
N ILE A 166 -3.71 -32.05 16.84
CA ILE A 166 -3.91 -30.86 16.00
C ILE A 166 -4.61 -31.31 14.72
N THR A 167 -5.84 -30.86 14.54
CA THR A 167 -6.64 -31.16 13.34
C THR A 167 -6.53 -30.03 12.32
N HIS A 168 -6.84 -30.31 11.05
CA HIS A 168 -6.90 -29.27 10.00
C HIS A 168 -7.84 -28.11 10.39
N MET A 169 -8.96 -28.42 11.05
CA MET A 169 -9.91 -27.44 11.57
C MET A 169 -9.26 -26.45 12.56
N MET A 170 -8.35 -26.91 13.42
CA MET A 170 -7.66 -26.03 14.38
C MET A 170 -6.69 -25.06 13.68
N LEU A 171 -6.05 -25.51 12.60
CA LEU A 171 -5.12 -24.71 11.79
C LEU A 171 -5.87 -23.66 10.95
N ASN A 172 -7.01 -24.03 10.36
CA ASN A 172 -7.78 -23.16 9.47
C ASN A 172 -8.63 -22.13 10.22
N ASN A 173 -9.31 -22.54 11.30
CA ASN A 173 -10.14 -21.62 12.08
C ASN A 173 -9.35 -20.78 13.09
N GLN A 174 -8.06 -21.09 13.29
CA GLN A 174 -7.18 -20.39 14.24
C GLN A 174 -7.82 -20.30 15.64
N THR A 175 -8.60 -21.32 16.02
CA THR A 175 -9.41 -21.30 17.23
C THR A 175 -8.53 -21.45 18.45
N CYS A 176 -8.96 -20.82 19.55
CA CYS A 176 -8.29 -20.98 20.83
C CYS A 176 -8.53 -22.39 21.39
N VAL A 177 -7.51 -23.23 21.35
CA VAL A 177 -7.54 -24.60 21.86
C VAL A 177 -7.18 -24.59 23.34
N GLY A 178 -8.04 -25.18 24.17
CA GLY A 178 -7.83 -25.28 25.61
C GLY A 178 -7.75 -23.92 26.34
N ASN A 179 -8.37 -22.87 25.79
CA ASN A 179 -8.36 -21.48 26.28
C ASN A 179 -6.97 -20.79 26.33
N ALA A 180 -5.93 -21.42 25.78
CA ALA A 180 -4.55 -20.95 25.95
C ALA A 180 -3.63 -21.17 24.73
N ARG A 181 -4.07 -21.82 23.64
CA ARG A 181 -3.19 -22.09 22.48
C ARG A 181 -3.84 -21.81 21.14
N ARG A 182 -3.06 -21.34 20.17
CA ARG A 182 -3.43 -21.29 18.74
C ARG A 182 -2.34 -21.91 17.88
N PHE A 183 -2.75 -22.43 16.73
CA PHE A 183 -1.88 -23.15 15.79
C PHE A 183 -2.01 -22.56 14.39
N TYR A 184 -0.88 -22.31 13.73
CA TYR A 184 -0.84 -21.75 12.38
C TYR A 184 0.12 -22.56 11.52
N LEU A 185 -0.36 -23.04 10.36
CA LEU A 185 0.47 -23.74 9.39
C LEU A 185 0.94 -22.75 8.32
N HIS A 186 2.24 -22.69 8.11
CA HIS A 186 2.88 -21.81 7.13
C HIS A 186 3.78 -22.58 6.17
N GLY A 187 4.19 -21.92 5.08
CA GLY A 187 4.97 -22.51 4.00
C GLY A 187 4.12 -23.09 2.85
N PRO A 188 4.70 -23.95 2.00
CA PRO A 188 3.99 -24.51 0.85
C PRO A 188 2.82 -25.40 1.29
N ARG A 189 1.74 -25.40 0.49
CA ARG A 189 0.57 -26.26 0.73
C ARG A 189 1.00 -27.73 0.75
N LEU A 190 0.61 -28.43 1.82
CA LEU A 190 0.82 -29.87 1.94
C LEU A 190 0.06 -30.61 0.84
N SER A 191 0.64 -31.69 0.30
CA SER A 191 -0.03 -32.51 -0.70
C SER A 191 -1.15 -33.32 -0.07
N MET A 192 -2.27 -33.47 -0.80
CA MET A 192 -3.38 -34.32 -0.37
C MET A 192 -3.08 -35.79 -0.66
N THR A 193 -3.59 -36.70 0.18
CA THR A 193 -3.55 -38.13 -0.11
C THR A 193 -4.75 -38.53 -0.94
N ALA A 194 -4.49 -39.13 -2.10
CA ALA A 194 -5.49 -39.69 -3.00
C ALA A 194 -5.44 -41.22 -2.95
N VAL A 195 -6.59 -41.85 -2.78
CA VAL A 195 -6.78 -43.31 -2.76
C VAL A 195 -7.70 -43.70 -3.92
N ALA A 196 -7.16 -44.35 -4.94
CA ALA A 196 -7.92 -44.92 -6.04
C ALA A 196 -8.32 -46.36 -5.69
N VAL A 197 -9.59 -46.72 -5.91
CA VAL A 197 -10.18 -48.00 -5.50
C VAL A 197 -10.62 -48.79 -6.73
N PHE A 198 -10.19 -50.04 -6.80
CA PHE A 198 -10.36 -50.96 -7.91
C PHE A 198 -11.10 -52.24 -7.47
N GLU A 199 -11.86 -52.81 -8.40
CA GLU A 199 -12.52 -54.11 -8.22
C GLU A 199 -11.63 -55.29 -8.64
N ASP A 200 -10.50 -55.00 -9.30
CA ASP A 200 -9.53 -55.98 -9.79
C ASP A 200 -8.24 -56.01 -8.95
N SER A 201 -7.70 -57.22 -8.75
CA SER A 201 -6.50 -57.43 -7.93
C SER A 201 -5.19 -56.94 -8.56
N SER A 202 -5.24 -56.56 -9.84
CA SER A 202 -4.12 -55.96 -10.57
C SER A 202 -4.15 -54.43 -10.57
N CYS A 203 -5.24 -53.80 -10.10
CA CYS A 203 -5.51 -52.37 -10.21
C CYS A 203 -5.23 -51.83 -11.63
N SER A 204 -5.63 -52.60 -12.64
CA SER A 204 -5.33 -52.33 -14.05
C SER A 204 -6.56 -51.93 -14.86
N GLU A 205 -7.76 -52.20 -14.34
CA GLU A 205 -9.01 -51.72 -14.91
C GLU A 205 -9.29 -50.28 -14.45
N THR A 206 -10.35 -49.67 -14.97
CA THR A 206 -10.78 -48.36 -14.51
C THR A 206 -11.23 -48.47 -13.04
N PRO A 207 -10.76 -47.61 -12.12
CA PRO A 207 -11.21 -47.66 -10.73
C PRO A 207 -12.68 -47.30 -10.61
N ALA A 208 -13.33 -47.85 -9.58
CA ALA A 208 -14.71 -47.49 -9.23
C ALA A 208 -14.81 -46.05 -8.71
N GLY A 209 -13.78 -45.57 -8.02
CA GLY A 209 -13.73 -44.21 -7.50
C GLY A 209 -12.37 -43.81 -6.95
N ILE A 210 -12.22 -42.52 -6.65
CA ILE A 210 -11.04 -41.96 -5.98
C ILE A 210 -11.53 -41.16 -4.78
N LYS A 211 -10.94 -41.40 -3.61
CA LYS A 211 -11.15 -40.59 -2.40
C LYS A 211 -9.91 -39.80 -2.09
N ILE A 212 -10.05 -38.49 -1.93
CA ILE A 212 -8.93 -37.57 -1.67
C ILE A 212 -9.25 -36.77 -0.42
N ALA A 213 -8.30 -36.73 0.50
CA ALA A 213 -8.43 -36.04 1.77
C ALA A 213 -7.15 -35.26 2.09
N TRP A 214 -7.34 -34.15 2.81
CA TRP A 214 -6.26 -33.46 3.50
C TRP A 214 -5.84 -34.30 4.69
N ASP A 215 -4.77 -35.06 4.52
CA ASP A 215 -4.07 -35.70 5.63
C ASP A 215 -2.61 -35.22 5.67
N PHE A 216 -1.97 -35.42 6.82
CA PHE A 216 -0.58 -35.03 7.01
C PHE A 216 0.39 -36.10 6.46
N VAL A 217 -0.12 -37.20 5.88
CA VAL A 217 0.66 -38.35 5.41
C VAL A 217 1.43 -38.03 4.14
N CYS A 218 0.84 -37.21 3.26
CA CYS A 218 1.52 -36.68 2.07
C CYS A 218 2.26 -35.35 2.33
N GLY A 219 2.29 -34.89 3.59
CA GLY A 219 3.13 -33.80 4.06
C GLY A 219 4.56 -34.26 4.39
N ALA A 220 5.51 -33.31 4.44
CA ALA A 220 6.90 -33.56 4.85
C ALA A 220 7.66 -34.64 4.03
N GLY A 221 7.38 -34.75 2.72
CA GLY A 221 8.13 -35.61 1.79
C GLY A 221 7.86 -37.11 1.93
N ARG A 222 6.78 -37.51 2.63
CA ARG A 222 6.37 -38.91 2.77
C ARG A 222 5.55 -39.42 1.59
N VAL A 223 5.51 -40.75 1.48
CA VAL A 223 4.66 -41.50 0.55
C VAL A 223 3.63 -42.33 1.34
N PRO A 224 2.38 -42.43 0.86
CA PRO A 224 1.34 -43.21 1.54
C PRO A 224 1.71 -44.69 1.72
N ALA A 225 1.14 -45.35 2.72
CA ALA A 225 1.46 -46.74 3.04
C ALA A 225 1.10 -47.75 1.93
N LYS A 226 0.17 -47.42 1.02
CA LYS A 226 -0.32 -48.28 -0.07
C LYS A 226 0.08 -47.76 -1.47
N THR A 227 1.36 -47.53 -1.74
CA THR A 227 1.84 -47.09 -3.08
C THR A 227 1.77 -48.16 -4.17
N ALA A 228 1.44 -49.41 -3.82
CA ALA A 228 1.25 -50.52 -4.75
C ALA A 228 -0.12 -51.17 -4.53
N CYS A 229 -0.67 -51.76 -5.60
CA CYS A 229 -1.97 -52.42 -5.56
C CYS A 229 -2.01 -53.49 -4.46
N GLY A 230 -2.94 -53.32 -3.52
CA GLY A 230 -3.13 -54.23 -2.40
C GLY A 230 -4.58 -54.23 -1.96
N SER A 231 -4.97 -55.26 -1.21
CA SER A 231 -6.35 -55.39 -0.72
C SER A 231 -6.77 -54.19 0.14
N ASP A 232 -7.98 -53.72 -0.07
CA ASP A 232 -8.64 -52.66 0.69
C ASP A 232 -10.04 -53.13 1.08
N GLY A 233 -10.23 -53.45 2.36
CA GLY A 233 -11.39 -54.25 2.78
C GLY A 233 -11.28 -55.71 2.36
N GLY A 234 -12.42 -56.36 2.16
CA GLY A 234 -12.57 -57.78 1.87
C GLY A 234 -12.61 -58.10 0.39
N THR A 235 -13.08 -57.18 -0.46
CA THR A 235 -13.33 -57.44 -1.90
C THR A 235 -12.69 -56.46 -2.87
N LEU A 236 -12.15 -55.33 -2.40
CA LEU A 236 -11.59 -54.28 -3.24
C LEU A 236 -10.06 -54.20 -3.11
N TYR A 237 -9.44 -53.45 -4.01
CA TYR A 237 -8.01 -53.18 -4.03
C TYR A 237 -7.78 -51.67 -4.16
N SER A 238 -6.70 -51.14 -3.59
CA SER A 238 -6.42 -49.70 -3.70
C SER A 238 -4.96 -49.37 -3.91
N ILE A 239 -4.75 -48.20 -4.51
CA ILE A 239 -3.46 -47.53 -4.67
C ILE A 239 -3.58 -46.13 -4.09
N SER A 240 -2.62 -45.75 -3.27
CA SER A 240 -2.52 -44.42 -2.66
C SER A 240 -1.36 -43.63 -3.24
N SER A 241 -1.58 -42.35 -3.50
CA SER A 241 -0.59 -41.41 -4.02
C SER A 241 -0.81 -40.01 -3.44
N CYS A 242 0.15 -39.10 -3.65
CA CYS A 242 0.02 -37.70 -3.25
C CYS A 242 -0.31 -36.83 -4.47
N THR A 243 -1.23 -35.88 -4.31
CA THR A 243 -1.54 -34.91 -5.37
C THR A 243 -1.89 -33.54 -4.81
N ASN A 244 -1.52 -32.49 -5.56
CA ASN A 244 -2.03 -31.14 -5.42
C ASN A 244 -3.03 -30.77 -6.53
N ASP A 245 -3.14 -31.61 -7.56
CA ASP A 245 -4.06 -31.46 -8.69
C ASP A 245 -4.93 -32.73 -8.79
N TYR A 246 -6.01 -32.75 -8.01
CA TYR A 246 -6.96 -33.86 -8.02
C TYR A 246 -7.70 -33.99 -9.35
N SER A 247 -7.91 -32.87 -10.06
CA SER A 247 -8.62 -32.86 -11.34
C SER A 247 -7.78 -33.51 -12.45
N GLY A 248 -6.48 -33.20 -12.49
CA GLY A 248 -5.52 -33.84 -13.37
C GLY A 248 -5.29 -35.30 -13.02
N LEU A 249 -5.24 -35.65 -11.72
CA LEU A 249 -5.19 -37.05 -11.28
C LEU A 249 -6.42 -37.83 -11.78
N ALA A 250 -7.63 -37.31 -11.57
CA ALA A 250 -8.86 -37.93 -12.05
C ALA A 250 -8.85 -38.12 -13.58
N SER A 251 -8.45 -37.09 -14.34
CA SER A 251 -8.36 -37.17 -15.80
C SER A 251 -7.35 -38.22 -16.27
N THR A 252 -6.23 -38.38 -15.56
CA THR A 252 -5.20 -39.37 -15.87
C THR A 252 -5.67 -40.79 -15.58
N VAL A 253 -6.38 -40.97 -14.47
CA VAL A 253 -6.81 -42.28 -13.96
C VAL A 253 -8.02 -42.83 -14.71
N PHE A 254 -9.05 -42.01 -14.95
CA PHE A 254 -10.25 -42.43 -15.68
C PHE A 254 -10.11 -42.31 -17.21
N GLY A 255 -9.18 -41.48 -17.68
CA GLY A 255 -8.98 -41.15 -19.09
C GLY A 255 -10.02 -40.17 -19.65
N ASN A 256 -9.84 -39.77 -20.91
CA ASN A 256 -10.64 -38.69 -21.53
C ASN A 256 -12.02 -39.12 -22.02
N SER A 257 -12.33 -40.42 -22.02
CA SER A 257 -13.57 -40.97 -22.61
C SER A 257 -14.47 -41.69 -21.62
N THR A 258 -14.07 -41.80 -20.35
CA THR A 258 -14.84 -42.47 -19.32
C THR A 258 -15.50 -41.42 -18.44
N PRO A 259 -16.84 -41.24 -18.49
CA PRO A 259 -17.50 -40.22 -17.68
C PRO A 259 -17.31 -40.45 -16.19
N TYR A 260 -16.96 -39.39 -15.46
CA TYR A 260 -16.86 -39.41 -14.00
C TYR A 260 -17.34 -38.08 -13.42
N VAL A 261 -17.83 -38.10 -12.17
CA VAL A 261 -18.27 -36.92 -11.43
C VAL A 261 -17.36 -36.68 -10.23
N ILE A 262 -16.82 -35.47 -10.11
CA ILE A 262 -16.07 -35.01 -8.96
C ILE A 262 -17.04 -34.28 -8.02
N VAL A 263 -17.06 -34.69 -6.77
CA VAL A 263 -17.82 -34.06 -5.68
C VAL A 263 -16.83 -33.53 -4.65
N GLU A 264 -16.93 -32.23 -4.39
CA GLU A 264 -16.15 -31.55 -3.38
C GLU A 264 -17.07 -31.18 -2.23
N GLU A 265 -16.76 -31.68 -1.04
CA GLU A 265 -17.56 -31.48 0.15
C GLU A 265 -16.83 -30.55 1.09
N PHE A 266 -17.53 -29.50 1.53
CA PHE A 266 -17.05 -28.43 2.39
C PHE A 266 -17.82 -28.44 3.71
N PHE A 267 -17.13 -28.10 4.80
CA PHE A 267 -17.78 -27.99 6.11
C PHE A 267 -18.71 -26.78 6.18
N GLU A 268 -18.38 -25.71 5.44
CA GLU A 268 -19.17 -24.49 5.40
C GLU A 268 -20.06 -24.40 4.15
N SER A 269 -21.19 -23.71 4.31
CA SER A 269 -22.23 -23.63 3.28
C SER A 269 -21.91 -22.69 2.11
N ASP A 270 -20.84 -21.90 2.25
CA ASP A 270 -20.27 -21.04 1.21
C ASP A 270 -19.08 -21.71 0.47
N CYS A 271 -18.72 -22.93 0.85
CA CYS A 271 -17.59 -23.68 0.32
C CYS A 271 -16.24 -22.97 0.52
N SER A 272 -16.06 -22.33 1.68
CA SER A 272 -14.83 -21.62 2.06
C SER A 272 -13.78 -22.53 2.72
N GLN A 273 -14.18 -23.60 3.42
CA GLN A 273 -13.30 -24.39 4.30
C GLN A 273 -13.46 -25.92 4.22
N ASP A 274 -12.32 -26.61 4.40
CA ASP A 274 -12.06 -28.06 4.52
C ASP A 274 -12.76 -28.99 3.51
N GLN A 275 -11.96 -29.61 2.64
CA GLN A 275 -12.43 -30.30 1.43
C GLN A 275 -12.19 -31.82 1.50
N ILE A 276 -13.24 -32.63 1.46
CA ILE A 276 -13.14 -34.03 1.03
C ILE A 276 -13.52 -34.08 -0.44
N ILE A 277 -12.70 -34.73 -1.26
CA ILE A 277 -12.98 -34.87 -2.69
C ILE A 277 -13.24 -36.34 -2.98
N SER A 278 -14.42 -36.60 -3.53
CA SER A 278 -14.80 -37.93 -4.00
C SER A 278 -15.00 -37.88 -5.51
N VAL A 279 -14.36 -38.78 -6.23
CA VAL A 279 -14.51 -38.94 -7.68
C VAL A 279 -15.21 -40.27 -7.92
N TYR A 280 -16.38 -40.24 -8.56
CA TYR A 280 -17.19 -41.41 -8.86
C TYR A 280 -17.23 -41.68 -10.36
N ILE A 281 -17.05 -42.95 -10.76
CA ILE A 281 -17.33 -43.35 -12.14
C ILE A 281 -18.82 -43.20 -12.45
N ALA A 282 -19.16 -42.67 -13.63
CA ALA A 282 -20.53 -42.37 -14.05
C ALA A 282 -20.97 -43.24 -15.24
N ASP A 283 -20.78 -44.55 -15.13
CA ASP A 283 -21.12 -45.55 -16.15
C ASP A 283 -22.55 -46.12 -16.01
N GLY A 284 -23.27 -45.72 -14.96
CA GLY A 284 -24.60 -46.21 -14.64
C GLY A 284 -24.63 -47.61 -14.02
N ALA A 285 -23.48 -48.21 -13.73
CA ALA A 285 -23.34 -49.44 -12.97
C ALA A 285 -23.32 -49.16 -11.45
N CYS A 286 -23.21 -50.22 -10.67
CA CYS A 286 -23.35 -50.22 -9.22
C CYS A 286 -22.04 -50.73 -8.63
N HIS A 287 -21.39 -49.93 -7.78
CA HIS A 287 -20.05 -50.18 -7.24
C HIS A 287 -20.07 -50.24 -5.72
N SER A 288 -19.25 -51.11 -5.13
CA SER A 288 -19.12 -51.24 -3.67
C SER A 288 -18.20 -50.15 -3.09
N ASN A 289 -18.49 -49.66 -1.89
CA ASN A 289 -17.60 -48.77 -1.15
C ASN A 289 -16.53 -49.57 -0.38
N THR A 290 -15.48 -48.87 0.08
CA THR A 290 -14.36 -49.44 0.85
C THR A 290 -14.73 -49.96 2.23
N ASP A 291 -15.96 -49.71 2.71
CA ASP A 291 -16.46 -50.22 3.99
C ASP A 291 -17.05 -51.65 3.89
N ASP A 292 -17.05 -52.25 2.70
CA ASP A 292 -17.67 -53.54 2.36
C ASP A 292 -19.15 -53.67 2.78
N ALA A 293 -19.83 -52.54 3.05
CA ALA A 293 -21.19 -52.51 3.57
C ALA A 293 -22.12 -51.66 2.71
N THR A 294 -21.62 -50.56 2.15
CA THR A 294 -22.40 -49.61 1.35
C THR A 294 -21.99 -49.69 -0.13
N SER A 295 -22.82 -49.11 -1.00
CA SER A 295 -22.55 -49.05 -2.44
C SER A 295 -23.05 -47.75 -3.05
N PHE A 296 -22.64 -47.45 -4.28
CA PHE A 296 -23.07 -46.27 -5.02
C PHE A 296 -23.32 -46.57 -6.49
N LYS A 297 -24.11 -45.70 -7.13
CA LYS A 297 -24.37 -45.68 -8.57
C LYS A 297 -24.44 -44.24 -9.04
N VAL A 298 -23.73 -43.92 -10.12
CA VAL A 298 -23.79 -42.60 -10.74
C VAL A 298 -24.21 -42.73 -12.20
N THR A 299 -25.21 -41.95 -12.59
CA THR A 299 -25.67 -41.88 -13.99
C THR A 299 -25.52 -40.46 -14.50
N LEU A 300 -24.88 -40.28 -15.66
CA LEU A 300 -24.79 -39.01 -16.38
C LEU A 300 -25.64 -39.08 -17.66
N THR A 301 -26.52 -38.11 -17.88
CA THR A 301 -27.36 -38.03 -19.08
C THR A 301 -26.67 -37.28 -20.22
N THR A 302 -27.12 -37.48 -21.46
CA THR A 302 -26.66 -36.71 -22.62
C THR A 302 -27.03 -35.22 -22.56
N GLU A 303 -27.99 -34.86 -21.69
CA GLU A 303 -28.39 -33.46 -21.45
C GLU A 303 -27.48 -32.77 -20.44
N GLY A 304 -26.54 -33.49 -19.83
CA GLY A 304 -25.59 -32.93 -18.88
C GLY A 304 -26.13 -32.84 -17.45
N THR A 305 -27.03 -33.74 -17.06
CA THR A 305 -27.47 -33.91 -15.65
C THR A 305 -26.90 -35.20 -15.09
N ALA A 306 -26.54 -35.21 -13.81
CA ALA A 306 -26.06 -36.41 -13.13
C ALA A 306 -26.94 -36.75 -11.93
N THR A 307 -27.06 -38.03 -11.62
CA THR A 307 -27.70 -38.52 -10.39
C THR A 307 -26.72 -39.42 -9.66
N ILE A 308 -26.45 -39.11 -8.39
CA ILE A 308 -25.58 -39.88 -7.51
C ILE A 308 -26.46 -40.55 -6.45
N THR A 309 -26.57 -41.87 -6.51
CA THR A 309 -27.35 -42.65 -5.54
C THR A 309 -26.41 -43.48 -4.68
N THR A 310 -26.52 -43.35 -3.36
CA THR A 310 -25.81 -44.21 -2.40
C THR A 310 -26.79 -45.20 -1.76
N TYR A 311 -26.29 -46.36 -1.35
CA TYR A 311 -27.08 -47.46 -0.78
C TYR A 311 -26.45 -47.95 0.51
N ILE A 312 -27.28 -48.28 1.50
CA ILE A 312 -26.84 -48.84 2.80
C ILE A 312 -26.46 -50.33 2.72
N ASP A 313 -26.54 -50.94 1.54
CA ASP A 313 -26.20 -52.34 1.30
C ASP A 313 -25.39 -52.53 0.02
N THR A 314 -24.68 -53.66 -0.08
CA THR A 314 -23.85 -54.04 -1.24
C THR A 314 -24.65 -54.69 -2.38
N TYR A 315 -25.97 -54.85 -2.24
CA TYR A 315 -26.86 -55.50 -3.21
C TYR A 315 -27.78 -54.51 -3.93
N TYR A 316 -27.56 -53.20 -3.71
CA TYR A 316 -28.18 -52.08 -4.43
C TYR A 316 -29.71 -51.99 -4.28
N ASN A 317 -30.25 -52.49 -3.16
CA ASN A 317 -31.70 -52.57 -2.95
C ASN A 317 -32.24 -51.44 -2.07
N ASN A 318 -31.45 -50.93 -1.12
CA ASN A 318 -31.89 -49.91 -0.15
C ASN A 318 -31.13 -48.61 -0.34
N VAL A 319 -31.78 -47.64 -0.99
CA VAL A 319 -31.24 -46.28 -1.20
C VAL A 319 -31.06 -45.59 0.16
N GLN A 320 -29.85 -45.08 0.40
CA GLN A 320 -29.50 -44.24 1.54
C GLN A 320 -29.78 -42.77 1.22
N ASP A 321 -29.18 -42.29 0.13
CA ASP A 321 -29.28 -40.91 -0.33
C ASP A 321 -29.31 -40.87 -1.86
N ASN A 322 -29.94 -39.82 -2.40
CA ASN A 322 -30.01 -39.59 -3.83
C ASN A 322 -29.82 -38.09 -4.11
N ILE A 323 -28.73 -37.76 -4.79
CA ILE A 323 -28.35 -36.39 -5.11
C ILE A 323 -28.57 -36.16 -6.60
N ASP A 324 -29.53 -35.30 -6.93
CA ASP A 324 -29.79 -34.86 -8.29
C ASP A 324 -28.92 -33.62 -8.61
N VAL A 325 -27.95 -33.81 -9.50
CA VAL A 325 -27.00 -32.79 -9.92
C VAL A 325 -27.45 -32.22 -11.27
N SER A 326 -27.95 -30.99 -11.24
CA SER A 326 -28.38 -30.29 -12.45
C SER A 326 -27.19 -29.89 -13.34
N LYS A 327 -27.46 -29.66 -14.64
CA LYS A 327 -26.47 -29.09 -15.57
C LYS A 327 -25.88 -27.77 -15.07
N LYS A 328 -26.70 -26.96 -14.38
CA LYS A 328 -26.26 -25.74 -13.71
C LYS A 328 -25.14 -26.04 -12.71
N MET A 329 -25.37 -26.95 -11.76
CA MET A 329 -24.39 -27.28 -10.73
C MET A 329 -23.05 -27.75 -11.31
N LEU A 330 -23.07 -28.51 -12.42
CA LEU A 330 -21.87 -29.01 -13.10
C LEU A 330 -21.11 -27.93 -13.88
N THR A 331 -21.82 -26.95 -14.47
CA THR A 331 -21.23 -25.93 -15.35
C THR A 331 -20.92 -24.60 -14.65
N SER A 332 -21.69 -24.24 -13.61
CA SER A 332 -21.47 -23.03 -12.81
C SER A 332 -20.39 -23.24 -11.75
N TYR A 333 -20.19 -24.49 -11.32
CA TYR A 333 -19.26 -24.84 -10.24
C TYR A 333 -19.51 -24.03 -8.96
N THR A 334 -20.75 -23.60 -8.76
CA THR A 334 -21.18 -22.81 -7.61
C THR A 334 -21.35 -23.69 -6.39
N CYS A 335 -21.05 -23.13 -5.21
CA CYS A 335 -21.34 -23.81 -3.96
C CYS A 335 -22.85 -24.06 -3.81
N VAL A 336 -23.22 -25.30 -3.53
CA VAL A 336 -24.58 -25.71 -3.22
C VAL A 336 -24.66 -25.99 -1.71
N ASN A 337 -25.49 -25.22 -1.01
CA ASN A 337 -25.76 -25.47 0.40
C ASN A 337 -26.62 -26.74 0.55
N TYR A 338 -26.08 -27.75 1.24
CA TYR A 338 -26.77 -28.99 1.55
C TYR A 338 -27.01 -29.05 3.07
N GLY A 339 -28.23 -28.71 3.47
CA GLY A 339 -28.60 -28.58 4.89
C GLY A 339 -28.79 -29.90 5.63
N TYR A 340 -28.23 -29.95 6.85
CA TYR A 340 -28.42 -30.90 7.96
C TYR A 340 -27.94 -32.36 7.78
N SER A 341 -26.67 -32.64 8.07
CA SER A 341 -26.33 -33.84 8.87
C SER A 341 -24.96 -33.78 9.58
N ILE A 342 -25.02 -33.88 10.92
CA ILE A 342 -24.03 -34.41 11.88
C ILE A 342 -22.77 -33.55 12.18
N SER A 343 -22.97 -32.45 12.91
CA SER A 343 -22.28 -32.23 14.20
C SER A 343 -22.96 -31.08 14.97
N ASP A 344 -22.90 -31.11 16.30
CA ASP A 344 -23.60 -30.22 17.24
C ASP A 344 -23.25 -28.70 17.16
N SER A 345 -22.65 -28.22 16.06
CA SER A 345 -22.19 -26.84 15.88
C SER A 345 -23.04 -25.95 14.95
N GLY A 346 -24.06 -26.49 14.27
CA GLY A 346 -25.07 -25.67 13.57
C GLY A 346 -24.65 -24.99 12.26
N TYR A 347 -23.49 -25.32 11.68
CA TYR A 347 -23.07 -24.84 10.35
C TYR A 347 -23.45 -25.87 9.27
N GLY A 348 -24.09 -25.44 8.18
CA GLY A 348 -24.49 -26.33 7.07
C GLY A 348 -23.33 -26.63 6.13
N CYS A 349 -23.31 -27.82 5.53
CA CYS A 349 -22.25 -28.26 4.63
C CYS A 349 -22.47 -27.75 3.19
N GLY A 350 -21.40 -27.36 2.51
CA GLY A 350 -21.41 -26.96 1.10
C GLY A 350 -20.93 -28.10 0.18
N LYS A 351 -21.46 -28.19 -1.04
CA LYS A 351 -20.92 -29.09 -2.08
C LYS A 351 -20.70 -28.37 -3.40
N ARG A 352 -19.66 -28.78 -4.15
CA ARG A 352 -19.45 -28.43 -5.55
C ARG A 352 -19.35 -29.68 -6.40
N PHE A 353 -19.76 -29.57 -7.66
CA PHE A 353 -19.82 -30.69 -8.59
C PHE A 353 -19.12 -30.32 -9.90
N SER A 354 -18.37 -31.25 -10.45
CA SER A 354 -17.84 -31.14 -11.82
C SER A 354 -17.81 -32.51 -12.50
N VAL A 355 -17.68 -32.53 -13.82
CA VAL A 355 -17.71 -33.76 -14.62
C VAL A 355 -16.51 -33.81 -15.56
N GLY A 356 -15.93 -34.99 -15.74
CA GLY A 356 -14.85 -35.23 -16.70
C GLY A 356 -15.11 -36.46 -17.57
N GLY A 357 -14.14 -36.76 -18.44
CA GLY A 357 -14.24 -37.91 -19.36
C GLY A 357 -15.14 -37.70 -20.58
N LEU A 358 -15.35 -36.43 -20.98
CA LEU A 358 -16.18 -36.02 -22.11
C LEU A 358 -15.37 -35.50 -23.31
N GLY A 359 -14.12 -35.98 -23.47
CA GLY A 359 -13.21 -35.55 -24.55
C GLY A 359 -12.20 -34.47 -24.17
N GLY A 360 -12.22 -33.99 -22.92
CA GLY A 360 -11.29 -33.00 -22.36
C GLY A 360 -11.40 -32.92 -20.83
N PRO A 361 -10.59 -32.09 -20.15
CA PRO A 361 -10.64 -31.95 -18.69
C PRO A 361 -11.96 -31.30 -18.23
N PRO A 362 -12.37 -31.55 -16.97
CA PRO A 362 -13.54 -30.91 -16.37
C PRO A 362 -13.51 -29.38 -16.49
N ALA A 363 -14.64 -28.75 -16.84
CA ALA A 363 -14.69 -27.29 -16.95
C ALA A 363 -14.48 -26.58 -15.60
N MET A 364 -14.97 -27.14 -14.48
CA MET A 364 -14.80 -26.60 -13.11
C MET A 364 -15.04 -25.08 -13.01
N GLY A 365 -16.11 -24.61 -13.65
CA GLY A 365 -16.52 -23.20 -13.64
C GLY A 365 -15.92 -22.35 -14.77
N ARG A 366 -14.93 -22.86 -15.51
CA ARG A 366 -14.39 -22.22 -16.72
C ARG A 366 -15.47 -22.13 -17.79
N MET A 367 -15.48 -21.02 -18.52
CA MET A 367 -16.32 -20.83 -19.70
C MET A 367 -15.52 -21.05 -20.97
N THR A 368 -16.18 -21.54 -22.01
CA THR A 368 -15.60 -21.72 -23.34
C THR A 368 -15.83 -20.46 -24.16
N SER A 369 -14.77 -19.91 -24.75
CA SER A 369 -14.83 -18.79 -25.69
C SER A 369 -14.77 -19.28 -27.14
N TYR A 370 -15.53 -18.61 -27.99
CA TYR A 370 -15.54 -18.74 -29.45
C TYR A 370 -15.35 -17.35 -30.05
N VAL A 371 -14.25 -17.13 -30.75
CA VAL A 371 -13.96 -15.87 -31.44
C VAL A 371 -14.06 -16.11 -32.94
N VAL A 372 -14.93 -15.39 -33.63
CA VAL A 372 -15.20 -15.59 -35.07
C VAL A 372 -14.55 -14.51 -35.90
N TYR A 373 -13.85 -14.90 -36.96
CA TYR A 373 -13.10 -14.02 -37.86
C TYR A 373 -13.57 -14.14 -39.31
N ASP A 374 -13.33 -13.06 -40.07
CA ASP A 374 -13.61 -12.98 -41.52
C ASP A 374 -12.51 -13.60 -42.39
N THR A 375 -11.32 -13.78 -41.82
CA THR A 375 -10.09 -14.15 -42.49
C THR A 375 -9.56 -15.50 -42.00
N HIS A 376 -8.91 -16.23 -42.90
CA HIS A 376 -8.34 -17.57 -42.64
C HIS A 376 -7.14 -17.53 -41.69
N SER A 377 -6.69 -16.34 -41.29
CA SER A 377 -5.57 -16.11 -40.37
C SER A 377 -6.01 -15.87 -38.93
N CYS A 378 -7.32 -15.81 -38.63
CA CYS A 378 -7.86 -15.45 -37.33
C CYS A 378 -7.18 -14.19 -36.72
N SER A 379 -7.00 -13.17 -37.56
CA SER A 379 -6.36 -11.90 -37.18
C SER A 379 -7.40 -10.86 -36.77
N GLN A 380 -7.10 -10.10 -35.73
CA GLN A 380 -7.97 -9.02 -35.24
C GLN A 380 -8.23 -7.93 -36.32
N PRO A 381 -9.40 -7.27 -36.32
CA PRO A 381 -10.49 -7.43 -35.35
C PRO A 381 -11.43 -8.61 -35.72
N ALA A 382 -11.89 -9.32 -34.70
CA ALA A 382 -12.92 -10.36 -34.82
C ALA A 382 -14.31 -9.75 -35.09
N GLN A 383 -15.22 -10.55 -35.64
CA GLN A 383 -16.61 -10.16 -35.92
C GLN A 383 -17.51 -10.31 -34.69
N THR A 384 -17.37 -11.44 -33.99
CA THR A 384 -18.13 -11.75 -32.78
C THR A 384 -17.29 -12.55 -31.81
N VAL A 385 -17.56 -12.36 -30.51
CA VAL A 385 -17.01 -13.19 -29.43
C VAL A 385 -18.18 -13.78 -28.65
N THR A 386 -18.20 -15.09 -28.46
CA THR A 386 -19.21 -15.77 -27.65
C THR A 386 -18.52 -16.52 -26.52
N ILE A 387 -18.98 -16.34 -25.27
CA ILE A 387 -18.49 -17.08 -24.11
C ILE A 387 -19.66 -17.86 -23.51
N THR A 388 -19.53 -19.17 -23.43
CA THR A 388 -20.61 -20.08 -23.00
C THR A 388 -20.15 -21.06 -21.92
N ARG A 389 -21.10 -21.53 -21.11
CA ARG A 389 -20.86 -22.58 -20.13
C ARG A 389 -20.96 -23.99 -20.77
N GLU A 390 -19.82 -24.67 -20.90
CA GLU A 390 -19.72 -26.07 -21.34
C GLU A 390 -19.33 -27.00 -20.16
N LEU A 391 -19.56 -28.32 -20.29
CA LEU A 391 -19.21 -29.30 -19.25
C LEU A 391 -17.71 -29.64 -19.21
N SER A 392 -17.03 -29.45 -20.33
CA SER A 392 -15.60 -29.69 -20.51
C SER A 392 -15.00 -28.50 -21.24
N CYS A 393 -13.77 -28.13 -20.90
CA CYS A 393 -13.08 -27.03 -21.56
C CYS A 393 -11.60 -27.36 -21.71
N THR A 394 -11.08 -27.35 -22.94
CA THR A 394 -9.65 -27.59 -23.21
C THR A 394 -8.98 -26.26 -23.55
N PRO A 395 -8.16 -25.68 -22.66
CA PRO A 395 -7.48 -24.42 -22.93
C PRO A 395 -6.43 -24.60 -24.04
N GLN A 396 -6.23 -23.56 -24.84
CA GLN A 396 -5.15 -23.55 -25.82
C GLN A 396 -3.77 -23.46 -25.13
N VAL A 397 -2.72 -23.88 -25.84
CA VAL A 397 -1.34 -23.84 -25.33
C VAL A 397 -0.86 -22.40 -25.15
N SER A 398 -1.34 -21.47 -25.98
CA SER A 398 -1.06 -20.03 -25.89
C SER A 398 -2.26 -19.21 -26.34
N HIS A 399 -2.71 -18.29 -25.49
CA HIS A 399 -3.77 -17.33 -25.84
C HIS A 399 -3.31 -16.29 -26.87
N SER A 400 -2.01 -15.99 -26.91
CA SER A 400 -1.44 -14.98 -27.82
C SER A 400 -1.12 -15.50 -29.23
N ASP A 401 -1.07 -16.82 -29.40
CA ASP A 401 -0.88 -17.49 -30.70
C ASP A 401 -1.91 -18.62 -30.85
N PRO A 402 -3.19 -18.26 -31.02
CA PRO A 402 -4.25 -19.25 -31.03
C PRO A 402 -4.31 -20.03 -32.36
N VAL A 403 -4.67 -21.30 -32.27
CA VAL A 403 -4.94 -22.16 -33.43
C VAL A 403 -6.29 -21.75 -34.03
N CYS A 404 -6.26 -21.30 -35.28
CA CYS A 404 -7.43 -20.96 -36.09
C CYS A 404 -8.06 -22.23 -36.68
N GLU A 405 -9.33 -22.46 -36.38
CA GLU A 405 -10.14 -23.57 -36.90
C GLU A 405 -11.11 -23.08 -37.99
N ASP A 406 -11.48 -23.98 -38.93
CA ASP A 406 -12.40 -23.69 -40.03
C ASP A 406 -13.62 -24.62 -39.94
N SER A 407 -14.82 -24.04 -39.76
CA SER A 407 -16.08 -24.79 -39.72
C SER A 407 -16.66 -25.07 -41.12
N GLY A 408 -16.03 -24.55 -42.17
CA GLY A 408 -16.52 -24.55 -43.55
C GLY A 408 -17.40 -23.33 -43.90
N THR A 409 -17.89 -22.59 -42.89
CA THR A 409 -18.66 -21.35 -43.06
C THR A 409 -17.97 -20.13 -42.46
N VAL A 410 -17.20 -20.29 -41.37
CA VAL A 410 -16.45 -19.22 -40.71
C VAL A 410 -15.13 -19.75 -40.14
N HIS A 411 -14.17 -18.84 -39.92
CA HIS A 411 -12.93 -19.13 -39.19
C HIS A 411 -13.13 -18.75 -37.73
N TYR A 412 -12.71 -19.61 -36.80
CA TYR A 412 -12.87 -19.34 -35.37
C TYR A 412 -11.71 -19.82 -34.52
N VAL A 413 -11.57 -19.21 -33.34
CA VAL A 413 -10.69 -19.66 -32.26
C VAL A 413 -11.56 -20.14 -31.10
N LYS A 414 -11.25 -21.32 -30.55
CA LYS A 414 -11.89 -21.89 -29.36
C LYS A 414 -10.90 -21.90 -28.19
N ASP A 415 -11.28 -21.37 -27.04
CA ASP A 415 -10.45 -21.35 -25.83
C ASP A 415 -11.26 -21.41 -24.52
N CYS A 416 -10.59 -21.34 -23.37
CA CYS A 416 -11.17 -21.40 -22.04
C CYS A 416 -10.79 -20.20 -21.18
N THR A 417 -11.79 -19.52 -20.62
CA THR A 417 -11.59 -18.47 -19.61
C THR A 417 -11.98 -18.96 -18.22
N ARG A 418 -11.18 -18.58 -17.21
CA ARG A 418 -11.36 -19.05 -15.83
C ARG A 418 -12.43 -18.26 -15.10
N HIS A 419 -12.46 -16.94 -15.27
CA HIS A 419 -13.51 -16.07 -14.75
C HIS A 419 -14.02 -15.13 -15.84
N TYR A 420 -15.35 -15.02 -15.89
CA TYR A 420 -16.06 -13.96 -16.57
C TYR A 420 -16.73 -13.11 -15.50
N TYR A 421 -16.45 -11.81 -15.50
CA TYR A 421 -17.07 -10.81 -14.66
C TYR A 421 -18.12 -10.04 -15.48
N GLN A 422 -19.21 -9.66 -14.81
CA GLN A 422 -20.28 -8.88 -15.44
C GLN A 422 -19.74 -7.64 -16.15
N GLY A 423 -20.30 -7.34 -17.32
CA GLY A 423 -19.91 -6.19 -18.13
C GLY A 423 -18.70 -6.43 -19.04
N GLY A 424 -18.31 -7.69 -19.27
CA GLY A 424 -17.36 -8.07 -20.32
C GLY A 424 -15.90 -8.20 -19.91
N TRP A 425 -15.62 -8.23 -18.61
CA TRP A 425 -14.26 -8.42 -18.13
C TRP A 425 -13.99 -9.91 -17.97
N ASP A 426 -12.86 -10.38 -18.48
CA ASP A 426 -12.41 -11.76 -18.32
C ASP A 426 -10.92 -11.77 -18.00
N ASP A 427 -10.46 -12.85 -17.35
CA ASP A 427 -9.09 -12.94 -16.80
C ASP A 427 -7.97 -12.75 -17.83
N TYR A 428 -8.26 -12.95 -19.12
CA TYR A 428 -7.30 -12.89 -20.20
C TYR A 428 -7.60 -11.77 -21.20
N GLY A 429 -8.59 -10.91 -20.93
CA GLY A 429 -8.99 -9.83 -21.83
C GLY A 429 -9.46 -10.30 -23.21
N LEU A 430 -9.99 -11.52 -23.33
CA LEU A 430 -10.32 -12.17 -24.60
C LEU A 430 -11.24 -11.34 -25.49
N ILE A 431 -12.26 -10.69 -24.92
CA ILE A 431 -13.22 -9.87 -25.69
C ILE A 431 -12.51 -8.62 -26.24
N GLU A 432 -11.77 -7.92 -25.38
CA GLU A 432 -11.10 -6.66 -25.72
C GLU A 432 -9.95 -6.89 -26.71
N ASP A 433 -9.15 -7.93 -26.50
CA ASP A 433 -8.10 -8.33 -27.42
C ASP A 433 -8.71 -8.69 -28.78
N ALA A 434 -9.72 -9.58 -28.82
CA ALA A 434 -10.29 -10.03 -30.09
C ALA A 434 -10.90 -8.88 -30.93
N LEU A 435 -11.60 -7.93 -30.31
CA LEU A 435 -12.33 -6.86 -31.01
C LEU A 435 -11.50 -5.58 -31.19
N GLY A 436 -10.49 -5.38 -30.33
CA GLY A 436 -9.61 -4.22 -30.31
C GLY A 436 -10.21 -2.99 -29.64
N LEU A 437 -9.34 -2.18 -29.03
CA LEU A 437 -9.68 -0.94 -28.28
C LEU A 437 -10.37 0.15 -29.11
N ASN A 438 -10.22 0.13 -30.44
CA ASN A 438 -10.75 1.15 -31.34
C ASN A 438 -12.12 0.80 -31.94
N THR A 439 -12.69 -0.33 -31.56
CA THR A 439 -13.97 -0.82 -32.09
C THR A 439 -15.04 -0.67 -31.02
N SER A 440 -16.17 -0.04 -31.36
CA SER A 440 -17.35 -0.05 -30.47
C SER A 440 -18.09 -1.38 -30.62
N TYR A 441 -18.42 -2.02 -29.51
CA TYR A 441 -19.14 -3.29 -29.50
C TYR A 441 -20.22 -3.33 -28.41
N LEU A 442 -21.24 -4.14 -28.64
CA LEU A 442 -22.32 -4.42 -27.70
C LEU A 442 -22.11 -5.80 -27.09
N ILE A 443 -22.08 -5.87 -25.76
CA ILE A 443 -22.12 -7.12 -25.02
C ILE A 443 -23.56 -7.40 -24.61
N VAL A 444 -24.02 -8.59 -24.94
CA VAL A 444 -25.30 -9.15 -24.51
C VAL A 444 -25.01 -10.31 -23.57
N GLU A 445 -25.39 -10.16 -22.31
CA GLU A 445 -25.31 -11.23 -21.31
C GLU A 445 -26.67 -11.87 -21.16
N GLU A 446 -26.71 -13.19 -21.23
CA GLU A 446 -27.89 -14.00 -21.00
C GLU A 446 -27.74 -14.79 -19.69
N TYR A 447 -28.78 -14.68 -18.88
CA TYR A 447 -28.87 -15.25 -17.56
C TYR A 447 -29.95 -16.32 -17.51
N GLU A 448 -29.80 -17.23 -16.56
CA GLU A 448 -30.87 -18.15 -16.22
C GLU A 448 -32.15 -17.39 -15.81
N MET A 449 -33.32 -17.87 -16.26
CA MET A 449 -34.61 -17.30 -15.87
C MET A 449 -34.77 -17.25 -14.34
N ASP A 450 -35.39 -16.18 -13.85
CA ASP A 450 -35.65 -15.91 -12.43
C ASP A 450 -34.40 -15.70 -11.54
N SER A 451 -33.20 -15.64 -12.12
CA SER A 451 -31.95 -15.41 -11.38
C SER A 451 -31.66 -13.93 -11.07
N GLN A 452 -32.54 -13.02 -11.50
CA GLN A 452 -32.39 -11.57 -11.36
C GLN A 452 -31.04 -11.04 -11.90
N CYS A 453 -30.51 -11.70 -12.93
CA CYS A 453 -29.21 -11.38 -13.53
C CYS A 453 -28.04 -11.37 -12.52
N SER A 454 -27.98 -12.38 -11.65
CA SER A 454 -26.85 -12.57 -10.73
C SER A 454 -25.55 -13.00 -11.44
N GLN A 455 -24.39 -12.58 -10.96
CA GLN A 455 -23.07 -12.93 -11.54
C GLN A 455 -22.89 -14.43 -11.79
N ASN A 456 -23.39 -15.26 -10.87
CA ASN A 456 -23.24 -16.71 -10.91
C ASN A 456 -24.24 -17.42 -11.86
N SER A 457 -25.19 -16.69 -12.45
CA SER A 457 -26.20 -17.22 -13.36
C SER A 457 -26.00 -16.82 -14.82
N VAL A 458 -24.87 -16.19 -15.16
CA VAL A 458 -24.48 -15.95 -16.56
C VAL A 458 -24.31 -17.30 -17.27
N THR A 459 -25.07 -17.48 -18.34
CA THR A 459 -25.10 -18.72 -19.14
C THR A 459 -24.41 -18.56 -20.49
N ASN A 460 -24.56 -17.39 -21.11
CA ASN A 460 -24.03 -17.05 -22.41
C ASN A 460 -23.72 -15.55 -22.45
N VAL A 461 -22.61 -15.20 -23.06
CA VAL A 461 -22.19 -13.82 -23.30
C VAL A 461 -21.86 -13.72 -24.77
N THR A 462 -22.45 -12.75 -25.46
CA THR A 462 -22.09 -12.47 -26.86
C THR A 462 -21.72 -11.01 -27.03
N ALA A 463 -20.49 -10.76 -27.48
CA ALA A 463 -20.02 -9.45 -27.89
C ALA A 463 -20.13 -9.32 -29.42
N TYR A 464 -20.89 -8.33 -29.86
CA TYR A 464 -21.12 -8.02 -31.27
C TYR A 464 -20.45 -6.71 -31.65
N VAL A 465 -19.67 -6.69 -32.73
CA VAL A 465 -19.20 -5.44 -33.34
C VAL A 465 -20.39 -4.59 -33.75
N LEU A 466 -20.37 -3.30 -33.43
CA LEU A 466 -21.45 -2.40 -33.77
C LEU A 466 -21.28 -1.83 -35.17
N ASP A 467 -21.75 -2.56 -36.17
CA ASP A 467 -21.88 -2.09 -37.55
C ASP A 467 -23.20 -2.56 -38.19
N GLU A 468 -23.48 -2.11 -39.42
CA GLU A 468 -24.68 -2.52 -40.19
C GLU A 468 -24.41 -3.78 -41.05
N THR A 469 -23.27 -4.45 -40.84
CA THR A 469 -22.90 -5.64 -41.61
C THR A 469 -23.49 -6.91 -41.00
N CYS A 470 -23.50 -7.99 -41.79
CA CYS A 470 -24.05 -9.28 -41.38
C CYS A 470 -22.95 -10.14 -40.75
N HIS A 471 -23.16 -10.56 -39.50
CA HIS A 471 -22.21 -11.39 -38.76
C HIS A 471 -22.80 -12.77 -38.48
N SER A 472 -22.09 -13.83 -38.87
CA SER A 472 -22.49 -15.22 -38.59
C SER A 472 -21.99 -15.69 -37.23
N ASN A 473 -22.74 -16.60 -36.58
CA ASN A 473 -22.24 -17.31 -35.41
C ASN A 473 -21.21 -18.40 -35.79
N ALA A 474 -20.43 -18.88 -34.82
CA ALA A 474 -19.40 -19.90 -35.04
C ALA A 474 -19.94 -21.20 -35.70
N ALA A 475 -21.18 -21.58 -35.37
CA ALA A 475 -21.84 -22.77 -35.91
C ALA A 475 -22.43 -22.59 -37.32
N GLY A 476 -22.45 -21.36 -37.87
CA GLY A 476 -23.06 -21.05 -39.18
C GLY A 476 -24.58 -21.24 -39.24
N THR A 477 -25.26 -21.30 -38.09
CA THR A 477 -26.70 -21.58 -37.99
C THR A 477 -27.56 -20.34 -37.90
N THR A 478 -27.00 -19.21 -37.43
CA THR A 478 -27.69 -17.93 -37.28
C THR A 478 -26.76 -16.76 -37.59
N SER A 479 -27.32 -15.61 -37.94
CA SER A 479 -26.58 -14.38 -38.19
C SER A 479 -27.28 -13.15 -37.60
N THR A 480 -26.54 -12.06 -37.38
CA THR A 480 -27.06 -10.83 -36.76
C THR A 480 -26.64 -9.57 -37.53
N THR A 481 -27.49 -8.53 -37.47
CA THR A 481 -27.20 -7.17 -37.96
C THR A 481 -27.76 -6.13 -36.98
N PHE A 482 -27.23 -4.90 -37.05
CA PHE A 482 -27.79 -3.75 -36.34
C PHE A 482 -28.42 -2.72 -37.28
N SER A 483 -29.35 -1.94 -36.74
CA SER A 483 -29.73 -0.64 -37.29
C SER A 483 -29.73 0.43 -36.20
N PHE A 484 -29.34 1.64 -36.58
CA PHE A 484 -29.00 2.73 -35.65
C PHE A 484 -29.97 3.90 -35.76
N GLY A 485 -30.49 4.36 -34.61
CA GLY A 485 -31.34 5.54 -34.50
C GLY A 485 -31.24 6.16 -33.10
N HIS A 486 -32.39 6.55 -32.51
CA HIS A 486 -32.45 6.89 -31.08
C HIS A 486 -32.28 5.64 -30.18
N SER A 487 -32.63 4.45 -30.70
CA SER A 487 -32.36 3.15 -30.11
C SER A 487 -31.50 2.30 -31.05
N LEU A 488 -30.89 1.25 -30.51
CA LEU A 488 -30.17 0.23 -31.26
C LEU A 488 -31.12 -0.94 -31.53
N ILE A 489 -31.30 -1.34 -32.78
CA ILE A 489 -32.14 -2.49 -33.10
C ILE A 489 -31.25 -3.65 -33.55
N LEU A 490 -31.16 -4.69 -32.72
CA LEU A 490 -30.49 -5.96 -33.03
C LEU A 490 -31.47 -6.89 -33.74
N THR A 491 -31.16 -7.30 -34.96
CA THR A 491 -31.96 -8.29 -35.71
C THR A 491 -31.18 -9.59 -35.85
N THR A 492 -31.80 -10.70 -35.48
CA THR A 492 -31.27 -12.06 -35.65
C THR A 492 -31.97 -12.76 -36.80
N TYR A 493 -31.21 -13.48 -37.61
CA TYR A 493 -31.65 -14.17 -38.82
C TYR A 493 -31.37 -15.68 -38.75
N GLU A 494 -32.18 -16.45 -39.47
CA GLU A 494 -31.93 -17.87 -39.72
C GLU A 494 -30.84 -18.05 -40.79
N GLY A 495 -29.84 -18.89 -40.51
CA GLY A 495 -28.69 -19.12 -41.39
C GLY A 495 -27.64 -18.00 -41.35
N PRO A 496 -26.55 -18.13 -42.11
CA PRO A 496 -25.39 -17.24 -42.04
C PRO A 496 -25.53 -15.92 -42.83
N ASP A 497 -26.51 -15.80 -43.73
CA ASP A 497 -26.54 -14.76 -44.78
C ASP A 497 -27.48 -13.57 -44.49
N CYS A 498 -28.01 -13.42 -43.27
CA CYS A 498 -28.95 -12.37 -42.88
C CYS A 498 -30.16 -12.16 -43.82
N VAL A 499 -30.77 -13.25 -44.31
CA VAL A 499 -31.90 -13.19 -45.26
C VAL A 499 -33.26 -13.24 -44.57
N THR A 500 -33.45 -14.20 -43.66
CA THR A 500 -34.76 -14.46 -43.01
C THR A 500 -34.70 -14.06 -41.54
N ALA A 501 -35.27 -12.90 -41.21
CA ALA A 501 -35.29 -12.41 -39.82
C ALA A 501 -36.21 -13.29 -38.94
N ILE A 502 -35.71 -13.70 -37.77
CA ILE A 502 -36.42 -14.54 -36.80
C ILE A 502 -36.67 -13.82 -35.47
N ASN A 503 -35.87 -12.82 -35.11
CA ASN A 503 -36.06 -12.04 -33.89
C ASN A 503 -35.52 -10.62 -34.05
N THR A 504 -36.13 -9.66 -33.36
CA THR A 504 -35.69 -8.26 -33.33
C THR A 504 -35.78 -7.74 -31.91
N THR A 505 -34.68 -7.19 -31.39
CA THR A 505 -34.60 -6.62 -30.04
C THR A 505 -34.28 -5.12 -30.15
N GLU A 506 -35.16 -4.27 -29.62
CA GLU A 506 -34.90 -2.84 -29.47
C GLU A 506 -34.17 -2.59 -28.14
N ILE A 507 -32.98 -2.02 -28.22
CA ILE A 507 -32.08 -1.72 -27.10
C ILE A 507 -32.04 -0.20 -26.95
N THR A 508 -32.65 0.28 -25.88
CA THR A 508 -32.68 1.72 -25.55
C THR A 508 -31.48 2.10 -24.69
N ARG A 509 -31.11 3.39 -24.61
CA ARG A 509 -30.01 3.82 -23.71
C ARG A 509 -30.27 3.52 -22.24
N VAL A 510 -31.53 3.50 -21.80
CA VAL A 510 -31.90 3.10 -20.42
C VAL A 510 -31.45 1.67 -20.12
N MET A 511 -31.58 0.75 -21.08
CA MET A 511 -31.15 -0.64 -20.95
C MET A 511 -29.61 -0.80 -20.92
N LEU A 512 -28.87 0.22 -21.36
CA LEU A 512 -27.40 0.27 -21.35
C LEU A 512 -26.84 1.05 -20.14
N SER A 513 -27.63 1.96 -19.56
CA SER A 513 -27.19 2.89 -18.51
C SER A 513 -27.50 2.42 -17.09
N HIS A 514 -28.51 1.56 -16.94
CA HIS A 514 -28.79 0.87 -15.69
C HIS A 514 -28.42 -0.59 -15.88
N GLU A 515 -27.79 -1.22 -14.89
CA GLU A 515 -27.59 -2.67 -14.81
C GLU A 515 -28.91 -3.45 -14.61
N THR A 516 -29.99 -2.95 -15.23
CA THR A 516 -31.32 -3.50 -15.22
C THR A 516 -31.30 -4.85 -15.90
N CYS A 517 -31.75 -5.85 -15.16
CA CYS A 517 -32.07 -7.15 -15.70
C CYS A 517 -33.31 -7.03 -16.60
N VAL A 518 -33.11 -6.95 -17.91
CA VAL A 518 -34.19 -6.87 -18.89
C VAL A 518 -34.84 -8.25 -19.01
N ASP A 519 -36.17 -8.28 -18.92
CA ASP A 519 -36.98 -9.51 -18.97
C ASP A 519 -36.56 -10.59 -17.96
N ASN A 520 -35.92 -10.22 -16.84
CA ASN A 520 -35.34 -11.11 -15.84
C ASN A 520 -34.27 -12.10 -16.37
N ALA A 521 -33.72 -11.86 -17.58
CA ALA A 521 -32.84 -12.81 -18.24
C ALA A 521 -31.69 -12.17 -19.04
N ARG A 522 -31.68 -10.86 -19.28
CA ARG A 522 -30.66 -10.23 -20.14
C ARG A 522 -30.10 -8.93 -19.56
N ARG A 523 -28.81 -8.68 -19.79
CA ARG A 523 -28.18 -7.36 -19.59
C ARG A 523 -27.41 -6.95 -20.84
N PHE A 524 -27.33 -5.64 -21.06
CA PHE A 524 -26.70 -5.05 -22.25
C PHE A 524 -25.63 -4.07 -21.81
N TYR A 525 -24.44 -4.17 -22.39
CA TYR A 525 -23.32 -3.27 -22.10
C TYR A 525 -22.73 -2.72 -23.39
N LEU A 526 -22.46 -1.42 -23.42
CA LEU A 526 -21.78 -0.76 -24.52
C LEU A 526 -20.31 -0.56 -24.15
N ARG A 527 -19.39 -0.99 -25.02
CA ARG A 527 -17.93 -0.86 -24.83
C ARG A 527 -17.25 -0.31 -26.09
N GLY A 528 -16.01 0.15 -25.93
CA GLY A 528 -15.22 0.81 -26.98
C GLY A 528 -15.38 2.34 -27.00
N PRO A 529 -14.91 3.02 -28.07
CA PRO A 529 -14.94 4.48 -28.18
C PRO A 529 -16.37 5.04 -28.05
N SER A 530 -16.52 6.17 -27.35
CA SER A 530 -17.82 6.82 -27.20
C SER A 530 -18.39 7.22 -28.57
N SER A 531 -19.68 6.91 -28.77
CA SER A 531 -20.45 7.50 -29.88
C SER A 531 -20.59 8.99 -29.60
N GLY A 532 -20.47 9.82 -30.64
CA GLY A 532 -20.64 11.25 -30.45
C GLY A 532 -22.09 11.61 -30.19
N MET A 533 -22.31 12.75 -29.55
CA MET A 533 -23.65 13.29 -29.33
C MET A 533 -24.09 14.05 -30.58
N SER A 534 -25.37 13.96 -30.92
CA SER A 534 -25.94 14.83 -31.94
C SER A 534 -26.28 16.18 -31.33
N ALA A 535 -25.85 17.23 -31.98
CA ALA A 535 -26.09 18.61 -31.56
C ALA A 535 -26.85 19.36 -32.65
N VAL A 536 -27.96 20.00 -32.27
CA VAL A 536 -28.79 20.83 -33.14
C VAL A 536 -28.72 22.26 -32.62
N ALA A 537 -28.07 23.13 -33.39
CA ALA A 537 -28.05 24.57 -33.13
C ALA A 537 -29.20 25.24 -33.88
N VAL A 538 -29.87 26.19 -33.23
CA VAL A 538 -31.14 26.79 -33.69
C VAL A 538 -30.98 28.29 -33.84
N PHE A 539 -31.40 28.82 -34.99
CA PHE A 539 -31.21 30.20 -35.41
C PHE A 539 -32.56 30.83 -35.82
N GLU A 540 -32.71 32.13 -35.57
CA GLU A 540 -33.83 32.93 -36.09
C GLU A 540 -33.55 33.48 -37.50
N ASP A 541 -32.30 33.38 -37.97
CA ASP A 541 -31.88 33.87 -39.29
C ASP A 541 -31.69 32.75 -40.31
N SER A 542 -32.14 33.00 -41.54
CA SER A 542 -32.08 32.03 -42.64
C SER A 542 -30.67 31.70 -43.13
N SER A 543 -29.68 32.47 -42.69
CA SER A 543 -28.26 32.28 -43.01
C SER A 543 -27.51 31.49 -41.94
N CYS A 544 -28.11 31.25 -40.76
CA CYS A 544 -27.47 30.69 -39.58
C CYS A 544 -26.11 31.34 -39.28
N SER A 545 -26.03 32.67 -39.45
CA SER A 545 -24.78 33.44 -39.36
C SER A 545 -24.67 34.29 -38.10
N GLU A 546 -25.80 34.53 -37.43
CA GLU A 546 -25.83 35.16 -36.11
C GLU A 546 -25.64 34.12 -35.01
N ALA A 547 -25.55 34.54 -33.75
CA ALA A 547 -25.50 33.60 -32.64
C ALA A 547 -26.83 32.81 -32.58
N PRO A 548 -26.80 31.49 -32.34
CA PRO A 548 -28.04 30.74 -32.20
C PRO A 548 -28.79 31.18 -30.94
N VAL A 549 -30.09 30.93 -30.91
CA VAL A 549 -30.93 31.15 -29.72
C VAL A 549 -30.81 30.02 -28.72
N GLY A 550 -30.41 28.83 -29.18
CA GLY A 550 -30.13 27.69 -28.33
C GLY A 550 -29.48 26.52 -29.08
N ILE A 551 -28.95 25.57 -28.31
CA ILE A 551 -28.42 24.30 -28.82
C ILE A 551 -29.06 23.17 -28.02
N LYS A 552 -29.63 22.18 -28.73
CA LYS A 552 -30.15 20.96 -28.14
C LYS A 552 -29.23 19.80 -28.50
N ILE A 553 -28.70 19.11 -27.51
CA ILE A 553 -27.73 18.04 -27.68
C ILE A 553 -28.32 16.79 -27.04
N MET A 554 -28.33 15.71 -27.80
CA MET A 554 -28.94 14.45 -27.41
C MET A 554 -27.97 13.30 -27.67
N GLN A 555 -28.00 12.31 -26.79
CA GLN A 555 -27.25 11.08 -27.02
C GLN A 555 -28.02 10.13 -27.96
N ASP A 556 -27.75 10.20 -29.25
CA ASP A 556 -28.23 9.20 -30.21
C ASP A 556 -27.10 8.27 -30.71
N PHE A 557 -27.44 7.26 -31.51
CA PHE A 557 -26.46 6.35 -32.12
C PHE A 557 -26.07 6.77 -33.55
N VAL A 558 -26.48 7.97 -33.98
CA VAL A 558 -26.36 8.47 -35.36
C VAL A 558 -24.97 9.07 -35.60
N CYS A 559 -24.39 9.70 -34.59
CA CYS A 559 -23.07 10.33 -34.67
C CYS A 559 -21.91 9.33 -34.49
N ARG A 560 -21.53 8.67 -35.59
CA ARG A 560 -20.38 7.72 -35.68
C ARG A 560 -19.31 8.19 -36.66
N SER A 561 -18.10 7.65 -36.52
CA SER A 561 -17.00 7.89 -37.46
C SER A 561 -17.41 7.58 -38.90
N GLY A 562 -17.53 8.62 -39.74
CA GLY A 562 -17.82 8.52 -41.17
C GLY A 562 -19.27 8.80 -41.61
N GLN A 563 -20.23 9.00 -40.70
CA GLN A 563 -21.59 9.46 -41.04
C GLN A 563 -21.84 10.89 -40.53
N VAL A 564 -22.59 11.67 -41.32
CA VAL A 564 -22.88 13.07 -41.04
C VAL A 564 -24.39 13.23 -40.80
N PRO A 565 -24.84 13.99 -39.78
CA PRO A 565 -26.26 14.20 -39.50
C PRO A 565 -27.06 14.70 -40.72
N ALA A 566 -28.38 14.46 -40.70
CA ALA A 566 -29.25 14.72 -41.86
C ALA A 566 -29.36 16.21 -42.29
N LYS A 567 -29.02 17.18 -41.43
CA LYS A 567 -29.09 18.63 -41.72
C LYS A 567 -27.76 19.33 -41.47
N THR A 568 -26.77 19.15 -42.33
CA THR A 568 -25.44 19.81 -42.22
C THR A 568 -25.38 21.22 -42.78
N VAL A 569 -26.48 21.68 -43.37
CA VAL A 569 -26.62 23.00 -44.01
C VAL A 569 -27.86 23.66 -43.41
N CYS A 570 -27.76 24.97 -43.15
CA CYS A 570 -28.84 25.78 -42.60
C CYS A 570 -30.16 25.53 -43.36
N GLY A 571 -31.15 25.00 -42.67
CA GLY A 571 -32.43 24.61 -43.27
C GLY A 571 -33.60 24.97 -42.36
N SER A 572 -34.71 25.40 -42.95
CA SER A 572 -35.94 25.73 -42.23
C SER A 572 -36.51 24.50 -41.51
N ASP A 573 -36.93 24.67 -40.26
CA ASP A 573 -37.67 23.66 -39.49
C ASP A 573 -39.18 23.84 -39.64
N ASP A 574 -39.71 25.05 -39.40
CA ASP A 574 -41.15 25.36 -39.39
C ASP A 574 -41.54 26.65 -40.16
N GLY A 575 -40.58 27.28 -40.84
CA GLY A 575 -40.76 28.52 -41.61
C GLY A 575 -40.36 29.79 -40.85
N THR A 576 -40.08 29.69 -39.55
CA THR A 576 -39.60 30.80 -38.70
C THR A 576 -38.25 30.52 -38.02
N LEU A 577 -37.90 29.25 -37.80
CA LEU A 577 -36.62 28.82 -37.26
C LEU A 577 -35.79 28.03 -38.28
N TYR A 578 -34.47 28.12 -38.16
CA TYR A 578 -33.48 27.44 -38.98
C TYR A 578 -32.53 26.64 -38.09
N SER A 579 -32.12 25.45 -38.52
CA SER A 579 -31.20 24.63 -37.73
C SER A 579 -30.03 24.05 -38.54
N ILE A 580 -28.95 23.79 -37.80
CA ILE A 580 -27.78 23.04 -38.26
C ILE A 580 -27.53 21.91 -37.26
N SER A 581 -27.38 20.70 -37.78
CA SER A 581 -27.03 19.51 -37.01
C SER A 581 -25.56 19.15 -37.21
N SER A 582 -24.90 18.78 -36.12
CA SER A 582 -23.49 18.37 -36.07
C SER A 582 -23.31 17.26 -35.04
N CYS A 583 -22.12 16.65 -35.03
CA CYS A 583 -21.73 15.68 -34.01
C CYS A 583 -20.67 16.30 -33.12
N THR A 584 -20.81 16.16 -31.80
CA THR A 584 -19.80 16.62 -30.84
C THR A 584 -19.60 15.61 -29.71
N ASN A 585 -18.36 15.51 -29.24
CA ASN A 585 -18.01 14.82 -28.00
C ASN A 585 -17.74 15.82 -26.86
N ASP A 586 -17.69 17.11 -27.20
CA ASP A 586 -17.42 18.21 -26.29
C ASP A 586 -18.43 19.33 -26.57
N TYR A 587 -19.57 19.24 -25.88
CA TYR A 587 -20.63 20.24 -26.01
C TYR A 587 -20.25 21.61 -25.45
N LEU A 588 -19.21 21.68 -24.60
CA LEU A 588 -18.73 22.90 -23.99
C LEU A 588 -17.90 23.70 -24.97
N ALA A 589 -16.98 23.02 -25.67
CA ALA A 589 -16.24 23.58 -26.79
C ALA A 589 -17.17 23.98 -27.93
N LEU A 590 -18.21 23.19 -28.21
CA LEU A 590 -19.22 23.55 -29.21
C LEU A 590 -19.97 24.84 -28.79
N ALA A 591 -20.47 24.90 -27.55
CA ALA A 591 -21.17 26.08 -27.06
C ALA A 591 -20.29 27.34 -27.09
N SER A 592 -19.03 27.25 -26.64
CA SER A 592 -18.11 28.40 -26.63
C SER A 592 -17.76 28.88 -28.03
N THR A 593 -17.58 27.95 -28.98
CA THR A 593 -17.28 28.28 -30.38
C THR A 593 -18.46 28.98 -31.05
N VAL A 594 -19.68 28.52 -30.77
CA VAL A 594 -20.88 28.97 -31.48
C VAL A 594 -21.45 30.26 -30.90
N PHE A 595 -21.48 30.43 -29.57
CA PHE A 595 -21.95 31.67 -28.93
C PHE A 595 -20.84 32.74 -28.80
N GLY A 596 -19.57 32.31 -28.79
CA GLY A 596 -18.43 33.18 -28.54
C GLY A 596 -18.19 33.50 -27.06
N ASN A 597 -17.05 34.12 -26.76
CA ASN A 597 -16.59 34.34 -25.38
C ASN A 597 -17.31 35.47 -24.62
N ASN A 598 -18.09 36.31 -25.30
CA ASN A 598 -18.69 37.53 -24.73
C ASN A 598 -20.23 37.55 -24.77
N THR A 599 -20.85 36.48 -25.24
CA THR A 599 -22.31 36.36 -25.33
C THR A 599 -22.78 35.44 -24.21
N PRO A 600 -23.44 35.94 -23.15
CA PRO A 600 -23.83 35.09 -22.03
C PRO A 600 -24.79 33.97 -22.47
N TYR A 601 -24.49 32.74 -22.05
CA TYR A 601 -25.35 31.58 -22.25
C TYR A 601 -25.32 30.65 -21.04
N ILE A 602 -26.39 29.87 -20.86
CA ILE A 602 -26.52 28.88 -19.78
C ILE A 602 -26.59 27.49 -20.38
N ILE A 603 -25.78 26.58 -19.84
CA ILE A 603 -25.80 25.15 -20.15
C ILE A 603 -26.57 24.45 -19.05
N VAL A 604 -27.59 23.67 -19.44
CA VAL A 604 -28.37 22.81 -18.56
C VAL A 604 -28.13 21.36 -18.98
N GLU A 605 -27.56 20.59 -18.07
CA GLU A 605 -27.32 19.15 -18.25
C GLU A 605 -28.38 18.38 -17.47
N GLU A 606 -29.08 17.47 -18.15
CA GLU A 606 -30.09 16.62 -17.53
C GLU A 606 -29.59 15.17 -17.45
N PHE A 607 -29.74 14.58 -16.27
CA PHE A 607 -29.31 13.22 -15.94
C PHE A 607 -30.52 12.39 -15.53
N LEU A 608 -30.56 11.14 -15.97
CA LEU A 608 -31.57 10.16 -15.52
C LEU A 608 -31.47 9.86 -14.01
N ASP A 609 -30.27 9.99 -13.44
CA ASP A 609 -29.99 9.77 -12.02
C ASP A 609 -30.12 11.07 -11.20
N PRO A 610 -30.85 11.08 -10.07
CA PRO A 610 -31.03 12.27 -9.23
C PRO A 610 -29.74 12.78 -8.57
N TYR A 611 -28.64 12.03 -8.62
CA TYR A 611 -27.36 12.44 -8.04
C TYR A 611 -26.36 12.92 -9.09
N CYS A 612 -26.72 12.89 -10.39
CA CYS A 612 -25.84 13.23 -11.52
C CYS A 612 -24.45 12.59 -11.34
N SER A 613 -24.44 11.34 -10.86
CA SER A 613 -23.24 10.70 -10.35
C SER A 613 -22.28 10.31 -11.49
N GLN A 614 -21.31 11.17 -11.80
CA GLN A 614 -20.15 10.74 -12.57
C GLN A 614 -19.28 9.90 -11.63
N ALA A 615 -19.22 8.58 -11.87
CA ALA A 615 -18.26 7.63 -11.31
C ALA A 615 -17.51 8.12 -10.05
N ILE A 616 -18.09 7.91 -8.86
CA ILE A 616 -17.28 7.85 -7.65
C ILE A 616 -16.74 6.42 -7.61
N ALA A 617 -15.43 6.27 -7.78
CA ALA A 617 -14.73 5.04 -7.43
C ALA A 617 -14.80 4.84 -5.91
N ALA A 618 -15.94 4.36 -5.42
CA ALA A 618 -16.08 3.91 -4.05
C ALA A 618 -15.48 2.50 -3.96
N THR A 619 -14.26 2.45 -3.42
CA THR A 619 -13.67 1.32 -2.68
C THR A 619 -14.26 -0.08 -2.93
N CYS A 620 -13.51 -0.92 -3.65
CA CYS A 620 -13.56 -2.39 -3.62
C CYS A 620 -14.93 -3.09 -3.80
N THR A 621 -15.87 -2.49 -4.53
CA THR A 621 -16.97 -3.22 -5.20
C THR A 621 -17.06 -2.73 -6.64
N SER A 622 -17.19 -3.65 -7.59
CA SER A 622 -17.04 -3.48 -9.05
C SER A 622 -18.05 -2.57 -9.77
N ASP A 623 -18.81 -1.74 -9.06
CA ASP A 623 -19.91 -0.97 -9.64
C ASP A 623 -19.44 0.41 -10.10
N VAL A 624 -18.87 0.47 -11.31
CA VAL A 624 -18.55 1.73 -11.97
C VAL A 624 -19.81 2.27 -12.66
N PHE A 625 -20.59 3.08 -11.95
CA PHE A 625 -21.70 3.84 -12.54
C PHE A 625 -21.16 5.00 -13.40
N TYR A 626 -21.09 4.80 -14.72
CA TYR A 626 -21.00 5.91 -15.66
C TYR A 626 -22.41 6.45 -15.91
N THR A 627 -22.93 7.34 -15.03
CA THR A 627 -24.13 8.09 -15.44
C THR A 627 -23.74 9.05 -16.55
N GLN A 628 -24.39 8.90 -17.70
CA GLN A 628 -24.15 9.72 -18.87
C GLN A 628 -25.21 10.83 -18.93
N VAL A 629 -24.77 12.05 -19.29
CA VAL A 629 -25.67 13.18 -19.54
C VAL A 629 -26.64 12.80 -20.65
N GLU A 630 -27.94 12.81 -20.38
CA GLU A 630 -28.95 12.35 -21.34
C GLU A 630 -29.24 13.41 -22.40
N THR A 631 -29.47 14.64 -21.94
CA THR A 631 -29.64 15.80 -22.81
C THR A 631 -28.86 17.00 -22.25
N VAL A 632 -28.32 17.79 -23.17
CA VAL A 632 -27.77 19.11 -22.85
C VAL A 632 -28.56 20.15 -23.63
N THR A 633 -29.08 21.14 -22.92
CA THR A 633 -29.70 22.31 -23.54
C THR A 633 -28.89 23.55 -23.22
N VAL A 634 -28.49 24.28 -24.25
CA VAL A 634 -27.81 25.57 -24.12
C VAL A 634 -28.79 26.68 -24.48
N TYR A 635 -29.00 27.63 -23.59
CA TYR A 635 -29.91 28.76 -23.77
C TYR A 635 -29.12 30.07 -23.88
N LEU A 636 -29.47 30.91 -24.85
CA LEU A 636 -29.00 32.30 -24.91
C LEU A 636 -29.56 33.10 -23.73
N ALA A 637 -28.72 33.84 -23.00
CA ALA A 637 -29.09 34.57 -21.79
C ALA A 637 -29.02 36.10 -21.98
N ASP A 638 -29.77 36.62 -22.95
CA ASP A 638 -29.83 38.05 -23.30
C ASP A 638 -31.06 38.79 -22.71
N GLY A 639 -31.97 38.05 -22.05
CA GLY A 639 -33.21 38.57 -21.50
C GLY A 639 -34.32 38.82 -22.53
N ALA A 640 -34.14 38.42 -23.79
CA ALA A 640 -35.16 38.51 -24.84
C ALA A 640 -36.03 37.25 -24.88
N CYS A 641 -37.12 37.31 -25.67
CA CYS A 641 -38.03 36.19 -25.90
C CYS A 641 -37.63 35.45 -27.17
N HIS A 642 -37.38 34.14 -27.06
CA HIS A 642 -37.00 33.28 -28.17
C HIS A 642 -37.96 32.11 -28.35
N SER A 643 -38.22 31.73 -29.60
CA SER A 643 -39.01 30.53 -29.91
C SER A 643 -38.19 29.26 -29.72
N SER A 644 -38.82 28.20 -29.22
CA SER A 644 -38.20 26.88 -29.04
C SER A 644 -38.44 25.99 -30.27
N THR A 645 -37.63 24.94 -30.44
CA THR A 645 -37.79 23.92 -31.50
C THR A 645 -39.01 23.02 -31.33
N ASP A 646 -39.63 23.03 -30.16
CA ASP A 646 -40.84 22.26 -29.90
C ASP A 646 -42.06 23.10 -30.33
N ASP A 647 -42.80 22.60 -31.34
CA ASP A 647 -43.94 23.27 -31.99
C ASP A 647 -44.83 24.04 -30.99
N GLY A 648 -44.65 25.37 -30.92
CA GLY A 648 -45.53 26.28 -30.18
C GLY A 648 -45.03 26.80 -28.83
N THR A 649 -43.79 26.57 -28.41
CA THR A 649 -43.25 27.07 -27.12
C THR A 649 -42.18 28.17 -27.27
N SER A 650 -41.93 28.95 -26.22
CA SER A 650 -40.88 29.99 -26.18
C SER A 650 -40.21 30.06 -24.81
N PHE A 651 -39.08 30.78 -24.71
CA PHE A 651 -38.35 30.95 -23.45
C PHE A 651 -37.73 32.36 -23.31
N ILE A 652 -37.49 32.75 -22.05
CA ILE A 652 -36.69 33.93 -21.67
C ILE A 652 -35.65 33.47 -20.66
N VAL A 653 -34.39 33.82 -20.87
CA VAL A 653 -33.32 33.58 -19.90
C VAL A 653 -32.64 34.89 -19.53
N THR A 654 -32.59 35.17 -18.23
CA THR A 654 -31.89 36.34 -17.68
C THR A 654 -30.73 35.88 -16.81
N LEU A 655 -29.59 36.58 -16.89
CA LEU A 655 -28.42 36.39 -16.03
C LEU A 655 -28.01 37.75 -15.45
N THR A 656 -27.88 37.84 -14.13
CA THR A 656 -27.42 39.06 -13.44
C THR A 656 -25.90 39.07 -13.29
N MET A 657 -25.31 40.26 -13.08
CA MET A 657 -23.88 40.40 -12.75
C MET A 657 -23.50 39.73 -11.41
N GLU A 658 -24.46 39.45 -10.53
CA GLU A 658 -24.25 38.74 -9.28
C GLU A 658 -24.25 37.20 -9.45
N GLY A 659 -24.44 36.70 -10.68
CA GLY A 659 -24.43 35.27 -10.98
C GLY A 659 -25.74 34.56 -10.66
N ILE A 660 -26.86 35.28 -10.62
CA ILE A 660 -28.19 34.70 -10.46
C ILE A 660 -28.85 34.67 -11.84
N ALA A 661 -29.42 33.53 -12.22
CA ALA A 661 -30.15 33.40 -13.46
C ALA A 661 -31.58 32.90 -13.27
N THR A 662 -32.45 33.27 -14.19
CA THR A 662 -33.82 32.75 -14.26
C THR A 662 -34.09 32.26 -15.67
N ILE A 663 -34.54 31.02 -15.80
CA ILE A 663 -34.99 30.41 -17.06
C ILE A 663 -36.51 30.30 -17.01
N ILE A 664 -37.22 31.01 -17.87
CA ILE A 664 -38.69 30.98 -17.94
C ILE A 664 -39.10 30.34 -19.27
N MET A 665 -39.87 29.25 -19.18
CA MET A 665 -40.46 28.55 -20.32
C MET A 665 -41.94 28.91 -20.46
N TYR A 666 -42.41 29.09 -21.69
CA TYR A 666 -43.76 29.51 -22.03
C TYR A 666 -44.47 28.49 -22.93
N THR A 667 -45.81 28.44 -22.84
CA THR A 667 -46.64 27.53 -23.65
C THR A 667 -47.05 28.10 -25.02
N ASP A 668 -46.67 29.33 -25.32
CA ASP A 668 -46.87 30.01 -26.61
C ASP A 668 -45.53 30.50 -27.17
N THR A 669 -45.49 30.94 -28.42
CA THR A 669 -44.27 31.43 -29.11
C THR A 669 -43.92 32.90 -28.83
N TYR A 670 -44.74 33.61 -28.05
CA TYR A 670 -44.61 35.05 -27.83
C TYR A 670 -44.37 35.42 -26.35
N CYS A 671 -43.94 34.45 -25.53
CA CYS A 671 -43.66 34.59 -24.10
C CYS A 671 -44.78 35.23 -23.27
N ASN A 672 -46.05 34.89 -23.52
CA ASN A 672 -47.18 35.45 -22.77
C ASN A 672 -47.66 34.56 -21.61
N ASN A 673 -47.63 33.25 -21.80
CA ASN A 673 -48.18 32.27 -20.86
C ASN A 673 -47.07 31.43 -20.25
N VAL A 674 -46.66 31.78 -19.03
CA VAL A 674 -45.61 31.05 -18.30
C VAL A 674 -46.06 29.62 -18.05
N ARG A 675 -45.26 28.67 -18.54
CA ARG A 675 -45.39 27.24 -18.25
C ARG A 675 -44.66 26.90 -16.95
N ARG A 676 -43.41 27.36 -16.85
CA ARG A 676 -42.46 27.00 -15.79
C ARG A 676 -41.37 28.06 -15.69
N TYR A 677 -40.81 28.24 -14.49
CA TYR A 677 -39.56 28.97 -14.31
C TYR A 677 -38.59 28.15 -13.46
N ILE A 678 -37.29 28.36 -13.65
CA ILE A 678 -36.19 27.73 -12.93
C ILE A 678 -35.28 28.87 -12.45
N ASP A 679 -35.11 28.98 -11.13
CA ASP A 679 -34.17 29.92 -10.53
C ASP A 679 -32.83 29.23 -10.27
N VAL A 680 -31.76 29.80 -10.82
CA VAL A 680 -30.40 29.27 -10.72
C VAL A 680 -29.55 30.25 -9.93
N SER A 681 -29.08 29.83 -8.76
CA SER A 681 -28.23 30.65 -7.89
C SER A 681 -26.76 30.65 -8.36
N LYS A 682 -25.96 31.63 -7.91
CA LYS A 682 -24.50 31.63 -8.12
C LYS A 682 -23.86 30.32 -7.63
N ARG A 683 -24.37 29.75 -6.55
CA ARG A 683 -23.93 28.46 -6.04
C ARG A 683 -24.14 27.35 -7.06
N MET A 684 -25.32 27.25 -7.67
CA MET A 684 -25.63 26.21 -8.67
C MET A 684 -24.66 26.22 -9.85
N PHE A 685 -24.21 27.40 -10.29
CA PHE A 685 -23.19 27.53 -11.34
C PHE A 685 -21.78 27.18 -10.85
N THR A 686 -21.42 27.68 -9.67
CA THR A 686 -20.03 27.63 -9.21
C THR A 686 -19.66 26.35 -8.47
N SER A 687 -20.62 25.66 -7.83
CA SER A 687 -20.39 24.36 -7.19
C SER A 687 -20.46 23.21 -8.18
N TYR A 688 -21.16 23.38 -9.30
CA TYR A 688 -21.39 22.35 -10.32
C TYR A 688 -21.95 21.04 -9.74
N THR A 689 -22.68 21.16 -8.64
CA THR A 689 -23.30 20.05 -7.92
C THR A 689 -24.59 19.62 -8.60
N CYS A 690 -24.97 18.36 -8.45
CA CYS A 690 -26.26 17.88 -8.93
C CYS A 690 -27.43 18.46 -8.11
N PHE A 691 -28.48 18.88 -8.79
CA PHE A 691 -29.73 19.30 -8.18
C PHE A 691 -30.85 18.33 -8.58
N ARG A 692 -31.57 17.82 -7.59
CA ARG A 692 -32.74 16.96 -7.85
C ARG A 692 -33.90 17.78 -8.40
N ASP A 693 -34.50 17.28 -9.47
CA ASP A 693 -35.70 17.80 -10.07
C ASP A 693 -36.77 16.69 -10.12
N ASN A 694 -38.00 17.07 -9.80
CA ASN A 694 -39.15 16.16 -9.79
C ASN A 694 -39.97 16.23 -11.08
N ASP A 695 -39.65 17.16 -11.98
CA ASP A 695 -40.42 17.47 -13.18
C ASP A 695 -39.57 17.29 -14.43
N CYS A 696 -39.20 16.04 -14.68
CA CYS A 696 -38.33 15.61 -15.77
C CYS A 696 -39.17 15.13 -16.96
N THR A 697 -38.67 15.30 -18.18
CA THR A 697 -39.41 15.14 -19.44
C THR A 697 -39.84 13.69 -19.76
N LEU A 698 -39.40 12.69 -18.97
CA LEU A 698 -39.74 11.28 -19.13
C LEU A 698 -40.73 10.83 -18.04
N GLY A 699 -42.03 10.82 -18.40
CA GLY A 699 -43.16 10.59 -17.49
C GLY A 699 -43.27 9.21 -16.81
N ARG A 700 -42.36 8.87 -15.90
CA ARG A 700 -42.48 7.69 -15.00
C ARG A 700 -42.20 7.96 -13.51
N GLY A 701 -42.36 9.19 -13.02
CA GLY A 701 -42.40 9.45 -11.57
C GLY A 701 -41.10 9.16 -10.81
N TYR A 702 -39.94 9.16 -11.48
CA TYR A 702 -38.61 9.10 -10.87
C TYR A 702 -38.03 10.53 -10.75
N GLU A 703 -37.32 10.82 -9.66
CA GLU A 703 -36.51 12.04 -9.48
C GLU A 703 -35.34 12.00 -10.49
N CYS A 704 -35.01 13.11 -11.15
CA CYS A 704 -33.85 13.20 -12.05
C CYS A 704 -32.89 14.31 -11.60
N GLY A 705 -31.68 14.34 -12.16
CA GLY A 705 -30.62 15.27 -11.77
C GLY A 705 -30.39 16.37 -12.80
N LYS A 706 -30.12 17.59 -12.35
CA LYS A 706 -29.68 18.71 -13.22
C LYS A 706 -28.38 19.34 -12.75
N ARG A 707 -27.53 19.72 -13.70
CA ARG A 707 -26.37 20.59 -13.47
C ARG A 707 -26.46 21.84 -14.34
N PHE A 708 -25.90 22.93 -13.84
CA PHE A 708 -25.93 24.23 -14.49
C PHE A 708 -24.50 24.74 -14.67
N SER A 709 -24.22 25.29 -15.85
CA SER A 709 -22.96 26.00 -16.15
C SER A 709 -23.26 27.27 -16.93
N VAL A 710 -22.36 28.24 -16.84
CA VAL A 710 -22.51 29.54 -17.52
C VAL A 710 -21.27 29.84 -18.35
N GLY A 711 -21.46 30.28 -19.59
CA GLY A 711 -20.38 30.69 -20.48
C GLY A 711 -20.62 32.08 -21.06
N GLY A 712 -19.66 32.58 -21.84
CA GLY A 712 -19.78 33.89 -22.48
C GLY A 712 -19.45 35.09 -21.59
N LEU A 713 -18.72 34.88 -20.49
CA LEU A 713 -18.30 35.91 -19.53
C LEU A 713 -16.81 36.24 -19.59
N GLY A 714 -16.18 36.08 -20.77
CA GLY A 714 -14.75 36.38 -21.00
C GLY A 714 -13.79 35.19 -20.78
N GLY A 715 -14.30 34.00 -20.47
CA GLY A 715 -13.53 32.76 -20.28
C GLY A 715 -14.44 31.52 -20.23
N PRO A 716 -13.88 30.30 -20.11
CA PRO A 716 -14.67 29.08 -20.03
C PRO A 716 -15.49 29.00 -18.72
N PRO A 717 -16.59 28.23 -18.69
CA PRO A 717 -17.36 27.99 -17.46
C PRO A 717 -16.50 27.38 -16.35
N THR A 718 -16.76 27.71 -15.07
CA THR A 718 -15.96 27.18 -13.96
C THR A 718 -16.17 25.71 -13.66
N MET A 719 -17.38 25.16 -13.83
CA MET A 719 -17.67 23.74 -13.64
C MET A 719 -17.19 23.18 -12.30
N GLY A 720 -17.27 23.97 -11.22
CA GLY A 720 -16.83 23.55 -9.90
C GLY A 720 -15.40 23.96 -9.56
N ARG A 721 -14.61 24.42 -10.53
CA ARG A 721 -13.27 24.98 -10.30
C ARG A 721 -13.34 26.27 -9.50
N MET A 722 -12.42 26.41 -8.58
CA MET A 722 -12.13 27.65 -7.87
C MET A 722 -11.00 28.40 -8.54
N THR A 723 -11.06 29.72 -8.47
CA THR A 723 -9.96 30.60 -8.87
C THR A 723 -8.98 30.69 -7.70
N SER A 724 -7.72 30.34 -7.92
CA SER A 724 -6.65 30.48 -6.94
C SER A 724 -5.91 31.81 -7.14
N TYR A 725 -5.51 32.42 -6.03
CA TYR A 725 -4.65 33.60 -5.97
C TYR A 725 -3.52 33.31 -4.98
N ALA A 726 -2.31 33.08 -5.46
CA ALA A 726 -1.11 32.95 -4.64
C ALA A 726 -0.40 34.30 -4.57
N VAL A 727 -0.21 34.85 -3.38
CA VAL A 727 0.37 36.18 -3.14
C VAL A 727 1.82 36.06 -2.69
N TYR A 728 2.70 36.86 -3.27
CA TYR A 728 4.14 36.85 -3.03
C TYR A 728 4.69 38.24 -2.68
N ASP A 729 5.74 38.28 -1.88
CA ASP A 729 6.48 39.50 -1.54
C ASP A 729 7.47 39.95 -2.62
N THR A 730 7.74 39.07 -3.59
CA THR A 730 8.77 39.30 -4.61
C THR A 730 8.13 39.44 -5.98
N CYS A 731 8.70 40.33 -6.80
CA CYS A 731 8.29 40.51 -8.20
C CYS A 731 8.57 39.30 -9.10
N SER A 732 9.28 38.29 -8.58
CA SER A 732 9.53 37.02 -9.24
C SER A 732 8.51 35.93 -8.89
N CYS A 733 7.56 36.19 -7.99
CA CYS A 733 6.60 35.18 -7.47
C CYS A 733 7.28 33.86 -7.07
N SER A 734 8.45 33.96 -6.43
CA SER A 734 9.20 32.79 -5.99
C SER A 734 8.71 32.31 -4.63
N GLN A 735 8.61 30.98 -4.44
CA GLN A 735 8.27 30.35 -3.16
C GLN A 735 9.13 30.88 -1.99
N PRO A 736 8.59 30.89 -0.76
CA PRO A 736 7.19 30.60 -0.43
C PRO A 736 6.26 31.78 -0.72
N ALA A 737 5.03 31.50 -1.13
CA ALA A 737 3.93 32.47 -1.11
C ALA A 737 3.61 32.86 0.35
N GLN A 738 3.05 34.05 0.54
CA GLN A 738 2.50 34.48 1.82
C GLN A 738 1.12 33.87 2.06
N THR A 739 0.26 33.92 1.05
CA THR A 739 -1.10 33.40 1.13
C THR A 739 -1.52 32.76 -0.20
N VAL A 740 -2.41 31.78 -0.11
CA VAL A 740 -3.11 31.22 -1.26
C VAL A 740 -4.59 31.26 -0.97
N THR A 741 -5.34 32.08 -1.71
CA THR A 741 -6.79 32.19 -1.56
C THR A 741 -7.48 31.54 -2.75
N MET A 742 -8.44 30.66 -2.49
CA MET A 742 -9.30 30.03 -3.49
C MET A 742 -10.74 30.50 -3.33
N THR A 743 -11.34 31.03 -4.39
CA THR A 743 -12.72 31.55 -4.39
C THR A 743 -13.57 30.98 -5.54
N ARG A 744 -14.89 30.95 -5.33
CA ARG A 744 -15.87 30.56 -6.35
C ARG A 744 -16.25 31.73 -7.27
N GLU A 745 -15.73 31.71 -8.49
CA GLU A 745 -16.09 32.64 -9.57
C GLU A 745 -16.95 31.97 -10.65
N LEU A 746 -17.66 32.78 -11.47
CA LEU A 746 -18.53 32.28 -12.56
C LEU A 746 -17.75 31.87 -13.81
N SER A 747 -16.56 32.43 -14.00
CA SER A 747 -15.59 32.03 -15.02
C SER A 747 -14.21 31.92 -14.40
N CYS A 748 -13.38 31.02 -14.92
CA CYS A 748 -12.00 30.85 -14.49
C CYS A 748 -11.17 30.47 -15.71
N THR A 749 -10.10 31.21 -15.97
CA THR A 749 -9.19 30.96 -17.10
C THR A 749 -7.89 30.39 -16.55
N PRO A 750 -7.59 29.10 -16.81
CA PRO A 750 -6.34 28.49 -16.38
C PRO A 750 -5.12 29.16 -17.04
N GLN A 751 -3.96 29.10 -16.39
CA GLN A 751 -2.69 29.50 -17.01
C GLN A 751 -2.37 28.61 -18.23
N GLU A 752 -1.74 29.18 -19.28
CA GLU A 752 -1.33 28.41 -20.46
C GLU A 752 -0.23 27.39 -20.13
N ASP A 753 0.73 27.77 -19.29
CA ASP A 753 1.76 26.88 -18.73
C ASP A 753 1.78 27.04 -17.21
N ARG A 754 1.40 25.97 -16.50
CA ARG A 754 1.34 25.95 -15.04
C ARG A 754 2.73 25.85 -14.40
N TRP A 755 3.72 25.37 -15.14
CA TRP A 755 5.10 25.23 -14.67
C TRP A 755 5.90 26.53 -14.81
N ASP A 756 5.41 27.49 -15.58
CA ASP A 756 5.95 28.85 -15.73
C ASP A 756 4.82 29.89 -15.53
N PRO A 757 4.28 30.00 -14.30
CA PRO A 757 3.14 30.87 -14.04
C PRO A 757 3.50 32.34 -14.20
N VAL A 758 2.61 33.11 -14.83
CA VAL A 758 2.79 34.55 -14.99
C VAL A 758 2.57 35.27 -13.66
N CYS A 759 3.63 35.92 -13.16
CA CYS A 759 3.57 36.78 -11.99
C CYS A 759 2.97 38.14 -12.36
N GLU A 760 1.79 38.43 -11.84
CA GLU A 760 1.06 39.69 -12.03
C GLU A 760 1.32 40.66 -10.87
N ASP A 761 1.10 41.97 -11.10
CA ASP A 761 1.25 43.03 -10.10
C ASP A 761 -0.08 43.79 -9.99
N SER A 762 -0.72 43.73 -8.82
CA SER A 762 -1.96 44.46 -8.54
C SER A 762 -1.75 45.94 -8.21
N GLY A 763 -0.49 46.37 -8.08
CA GLY A 763 -0.07 47.65 -7.51
C GLY A 763 0.04 47.66 -5.99
N ALA A 764 -0.45 46.61 -5.31
CA ALA A 764 -0.32 46.39 -3.88
C ALA A 764 0.54 45.17 -3.55
N VAL A 765 0.37 44.07 -4.30
CA VAL A 765 1.12 42.82 -4.12
C VAL A 765 1.41 42.16 -5.47
N HIS A 766 2.39 41.26 -5.50
CA HIS A 766 2.62 40.36 -6.62
C HIS A 766 1.81 39.07 -6.43
N TYR A 767 1.16 38.58 -7.48
CA TYR A 767 0.34 37.38 -7.37
C TYR A 767 0.36 36.51 -8.62
N VAL A 768 0.08 35.22 -8.43
CA VAL A 768 -0.22 34.26 -9.49
C VAL A 768 -1.69 33.89 -9.40
N LYS A 769 -2.38 33.82 -10.55
CA LYS A 769 -3.78 33.44 -10.65
C LYS A 769 -3.94 32.19 -11.52
N ASP A 770 -4.66 31.18 -11.02
CA ASP A 770 -4.94 29.95 -11.79
C ASP A 770 -6.31 29.34 -11.41
N CYS A 771 -6.64 28.17 -11.96
CA CYS A 771 -7.90 27.45 -11.78
C CYS A 771 -7.67 25.98 -11.40
N THR A 772 -8.28 25.56 -10.30
CA THR A 772 -8.19 24.18 -9.80
C THR A 772 -9.51 23.72 -9.18
N HIS A 773 -9.75 22.41 -9.13
CA HIS A 773 -10.79 21.87 -8.26
C HIS A 773 -10.22 21.76 -6.85
N TYR A 774 -10.86 22.43 -5.90
CA TYR A 774 -10.51 22.33 -4.50
C TYR A 774 -11.38 21.27 -3.81
N TYR A 775 -10.72 20.39 -3.09
CA TYR A 775 -11.30 19.37 -2.23
C TYR A 775 -11.05 19.71 -0.77
N GLN A 776 -11.98 19.30 0.08
CA GLN A 776 -11.93 19.57 1.52
C GLN A 776 -10.59 19.14 2.14
N SER A 777 -10.08 19.93 3.07
CA SER A 777 -8.81 19.74 3.78
C SER A 777 -7.54 20.11 3.00
N GLY A 778 -7.67 20.96 1.98
CA GLY A 778 -6.53 21.56 1.30
C GLY A 778 -5.97 20.81 0.10
N TRP A 779 -6.72 19.84 -0.40
CA TRP A 779 -6.32 19.08 -1.60
C TRP A 779 -6.85 19.79 -2.84
N ASP A 780 -6.03 19.86 -3.88
CA ASP A 780 -6.48 20.39 -5.17
C ASP A 780 -5.84 19.62 -6.32
N ASP A 781 -6.48 19.60 -7.50
CA ASP A 781 -6.09 18.76 -8.65
C ASP A 781 -4.62 18.92 -9.09
N TYR A 782 -4.03 20.08 -8.82
CA TYR A 782 -2.72 20.46 -9.31
C TYR A 782 -1.77 20.87 -8.20
N ASP A 783 -2.10 20.52 -6.95
CA ASP A 783 -1.30 20.82 -5.75
C ASP A 783 -0.87 22.31 -5.67
N LEU A 784 -1.70 23.24 -6.16
CA LEU A 784 -1.36 24.66 -6.27
C LEU A 784 -1.00 25.28 -4.92
N ILE A 785 -1.62 24.81 -3.83
CA ILE A 785 -1.27 25.25 -2.48
C ILE A 785 0.13 24.79 -2.10
N GLU A 786 0.46 23.53 -2.33
CA GLU A 786 1.77 22.96 -2.00
C GLU A 786 2.88 23.56 -2.87
N ASP A 787 2.62 23.74 -4.16
CA ASP A 787 3.53 24.40 -5.10
C ASP A 787 3.74 25.89 -4.78
N ALA A 788 2.78 26.57 -4.17
CA ALA A 788 2.96 27.96 -3.77
C ALA A 788 3.85 28.10 -2.53
N PHE A 789 3.73 27.21 -1.54
CA PHE A 789 4.48 27.28 -0.28
C PHE A 789 5.80 26.50 -0.27
N GLY A 790 5.90 25.42 -1.06
CA GLY A 790 7.00 24.46 -1.04
C GLY A 790 6.95 23.48 0.15
N SER A 791 7.68 22.36 0.03
CA SER A 791 7.64 21.24 0.98
C SER A 791 8.15 21.52 2.40
N ASN A 792 8.86 22.64 2.59
CA ASN A 792 9.53 22.98 3.86
C ASN A 792 8.78 24.04 4.68
N THR A 793 7.60 24.46 4.23
CA THR A 793 6.85 25.55 4.84
C THR A 793 5.60 25.00 5.52
N SER A 794 5.43 25.28 6.82
CA SER A 794 4.18 24.99 7.51
C SER A 794 3.17 26.10 7.25
N TYR A 795 1.92 25.73 6.96
CA TYR A 795 0.84 26.67 6.66
C TYR A 795 -0.48 26.22 7.28
N LEU A 796 -1.36 27.18 7.56
CA LEU A 796 -2.71 26.95 8.05
C LEU A 796 -3.71 27.20 6.94
N ILE A 797 -4.58 26.24 6.69
CA ILE A 797 -5.73 26.39 5.79
C ILE A 797 -6.96 26.72 6.62
N VAL A 798 -7.66 27.77 6.21
CA VAL A 798 -8.93 28.21 6.75
C VAL A 798 -9.98 28.06 5.65
N GLU A 799 -10.91 27.13 5.85
CA GLU A 799 -12.05 26.94 4.96
C GLU A 799 -13.26 27.67 5.49
N GLU A 800 -13.91 28.47 4.64
CA GLU A 800 -15.13 29.20 4.97
C GLU A 800 -16.34 28.62 4.22
N TYR A 801 -17.40 28.40 4.97
CA TYR A 801 -18.63 27.76 4.53
C TYR A 801 -19.82 28.69 4.73
N GLU A 802 -20.86 28.44 3.94
CA GLU A 802 -22.13 29.14 4.08
C GLU A 802 -22.73 28.93 5.48
N MET A 803 -23.22 30.01 6.09
CA MET A 803 -23.77 29.97 7.44
C MET A 803 -24.91 28.94 7.52
N TYR A 804 -24.91 28.10 8.57
CA TYR A 804 -25.85 26.99 8.80
C TYR A 804 -25.67 25.73 7.94
N SER A 805 -24.68 25.67 7.05
CA SER A 805 -24.37 24.48 6.25
C SER A 805 -23.67 23.36 7.03
N ARG A 806 -23.29 23.61 8.29
CA ARG A 806 -22.49 22.69 9.14
C ARG A 806 -21.18 22.26 8.46
N CYS A 807 -20.59 23.14 7.66
CA CYS A 807 -19.37 22.91 6.91
C CYS A 807 -19.43 21.65 6.02
N GLY A 808 -20.50 21.51 5.23
CA GLY A 808 -20.61 20.49 4.19
C GLY A 808 -19.83 20.89 2.93
N SER A 809 -19.21 19.92 2.24
CA SER A 809 -18.38 20.12 1.04
C SER A 809 -19.03 21.03 -0.02
N ASP A 810 -20.32 20.84 -0.27
CA ASP A 810 -21.07 21.57 -1.30
C ASP A 810 -21.37 23.03 -0.94
N SER A 811 -21.02 23.45 0.29
CA SER A 811 -21.28 24.78 0.84
C SER A 811 -19.99 25.57 1.10
N LEU A 812 -18.84 25.06 0.65
CA LEU A 812 -17.56 25.77 0.70
C LEU A 812 -17.59 26.99 -0.22
N ILE A 813 -17.33 28.16 0.36
CA ILE A 813 -17.34 29.47 -0.31
C ILE A 813 -15.92 29.83 -0.74
N SER A 814 -14.97 29.69 0.17
CA SER A 814 -13.56 30.01 -0.03
C SER A 814 -12.67 29.13 0.85
N ALA A 815 -11.43 28.98 0.43
CA ALA A 815 -10.37 28.40 1.24
C ALA A 815 -9.16 29.33 1.18
N THR A 816 -8.63 29.73 2.32
CA THR A 816 -7.40 30.54 2.37
C THR A 816 -6.34 29.83 3.18
N ALA A 817 -5.21 29.56 2.54
CA ALA A 817 -4.01 29.07 3.18
C ALA A 817 -3.08 30.24 3.50
N TYR A 818 -2.53 30.25 4.70
CA TYR A 818 -1.60 31.26 5.18
C TYR A 818 -0.32 30.60 5.66
N VAL A 819 0.84 31.14 5.29
CA VAL A 819 2.10 30.74 5.89
C VAL A 819 2.06 30.97 7.40
N LEU A 820 2.63 30.05 8.19
CA LEU A 820 2.67 30.20 9.64
C LEU A 820 3.85 31.06 10.08
N ASP A 821 3.65 32.37 10.09
CA ASP A 821 4.57 33.36 10.66
C ASP A 821 3.81 34.51 11.37
N GLU A 822 4.55 35.44 11.99
CA GLU A 822 3.95 36.65 12.63
C GLU A 822 4.05 37.89 11.74
N VAL A 823 4.18 37.70 10.42
CA VAL A 823 4.18 38.78 9.43
C VAL A 823 2.73 39.17 9.13
N CYS A 824 2.56 40.39 8.66
CA CYS A 824 1.27 40.86 8.18
C CYS A 824 1.07 40.41 6.73
N HIS A 825 -0.01 39.68 6.46
CA HIS A 825 -0.36 39.21 5.13
C HIS A 825 -1.52 40.04 4.56
N SER A 826 -1.25 40.89 3.58
CA SER A 826 -2.28 41.67 2.88
C SER A 826 -3.03 40.80 1.86
N ASN A 827 -4.32 41.06 1.66
CA ASN A 827 -5.08 40.44 0.57
C ASN A 827 -4.64 41.00 -0.80
N VAL A 828 -5.01 40.31 -1.89
CA VAL A 828 -4.67 40.70 -3.27
C VAL A 828 -5.04 42.16 -3.61
N ALA A 829 -6.16 42.65 -3.05
CA ALA A 829 -6.66 44.00 -3.27
C ALA A 829 -5.96 45.08 -2.43
N GLY A 830 -5.13 44.71 -1.45
CA GLY A 830 -4.46 45.64 -0.54
C GLY A 830 -5.42 46.42 0.38
N THR A 831 -6.59 45.85 0.68
CA THR A 831 -7.65 46.50 1.48
C THR A 831 -7.78 45.94 2.88
N THR A 832 -7.39 44.69 3.10
CA THR A 832 -7.48 44.00 4.40
C THR A 832 -6.22 43.17 4.60
N SER A 833 -5.92 42.82 5.84
CA SER A 833 -4.77 41.96 6.14
C SER A 833 -5.04 41.00 7.29
N THR A 834 -4.14 40.05 7.46
CA THR A 834 -4.23 38.99 8.46
C THR A 834 -2.87 38.74 9.09
N LYS A 835 -2.85 38.47 10.39
CA LYS A 835 -1.62 38.21 11.15
C LYS A 835 -1.84 37.12 12.18
N PHE A 836 -0.85 36.25 12.37
CA PHE A 836 -0.85 35.30 13.47
C PHE A 836 -0.11 35.81 14.69
N SER A 837 -0.50 35.28 15.85
CA SER A 837 0.33 35.27 17.04
C SER A 837 0.32 33.89 17.70
N PHE A 838 1.48 33.47 18.18
CA PHE A 838 1.72 32.12 18.71
C PHE A 838 1.94 32.11 20.21
N ASP A 839 1.18 31.30 20.93
CA ASP A 839 1.35 30.94 22.35
C ASP A 839 0.97 29.46 22.56
N LYS A 840 0.25 29.10 23.63
CA LYS A 840 -0.37 27.77 23.81
C LYS A 840 -1.45 27.46 22.75
N SER A 841 -2.04 28.49 22.18
CA SER A 841 -2.99 28.44 21.06
C SER A 841 -2.47 29.33 19.92
N LEU A 842 -3.00 29.13 18.71
CA LEU A 842 -2.76 30.00 17.57
C LEU A 842 -3.86 31.06 17.52
N PHE A 843 -3.52 32.34 17.42
CA PHE A 843 -4.51 33.41 17.21
C PHE A 843 -4.40 33.96 15.80
N LEU A 844 -5.51 33.88 15.05
CA LEU A 844 -5.67 34.46 13.72
C LEU A 844 -6.40 35.80 13.85
N THR A 845 -5.71 36.91 13.60
CA THR A 845 -6.28 38.27 13.68
C THR A 845 -6.44 38.86 12.30
N THR A 846 -7.62 39.42 12.03
CA THR A 846 -8.00 40.09 10.77
C THR A 846 -8.08 41.60 10.96
N TYR A 847 -7.68 42.35 9.93
CA TYR A 847 -7.55 43.80 9.95
C TYR A 847 -8.22 44.44 8.73
N GLU A 848 -8.77 45.64 8.92
CA GLU A 848 -9.47 46.45 7.90
C GLU A 848 -8.52 47.35 7.07
N ASP A 849 -7.21 47.14 7.21
CA ASP A 849 -6.14 47.82 6.51
C ASP A 849 -5.06 46.81 6.05
N PRO A 850 -4.19 47.15 5.08
CA PRO A 850 -3.16 46.22 4.60
C PRO A 850 -1.96 46.04 5.53
N ASP A 851 -1.76 46.91 6.53
CA ASP A 851 -0.55 46.99 7.36
C ASP A 851 -0.74 46.41 8.79
N CYS A 852 -1.85 45.70 9.02
CA CYS A 852 -2.23 45.10 10.31
C CYS A 852 -2.28 46.09 11.48
N VAL A 853 -2.93 47.25 11.30
CA VAL A 853 -3.04 48.30 12.32
C VAL A 853 -4.42 48.36 12.99
N ALA A 854 -5.49 48.24 12.21
CA ALA A 854 -6.88 48.37 12.63
C ALA A 854 -7.55 46.99 12.75
N GLU A 855 -7.41 46.39 13.93
CA GLU A 855 -7.96 45.05 14.25
C GLU A 855 -9.50 45.02 14.17
N VAL A 856 -10.02 44.00 13.51
CA VAL A 856 -11.46 43.73 13.32
C VAL A 856 -11.92 42.57 14.21
N ASN A 857 -11.23 41.44 14.11
CA ASN A 857 -11.59 40.21 14.80
C ASN A 857 -10.37 39.32 15.02
N ALA A 858 -10.31 38.65 16.18
CA ALA A 858 -9.29 37.68 16.54
C ALA A 858 -9.95 36.33 16.85
N THR A 859 -9.50 35.26 16.19
CA THR A 859 -10.00 33.89 16.38
C THR A 859 -8.93 33.04 17.04
N GLU A 860 -9.24 32.44 18.20
CA GLU A 860 -8.38 31.45 18.85
C GLU A 860 -8.56 30.08 18.19
N ILE A 861 -7.46 29.47 17.77
CA ILE A 861 -7.37 28.18 17.11
C ILE A 861 -6.58 27.24 18.02
N THR A 862 -7.26 26.20 18.51
CA THR A 862 -6.69 25.19 19.43
C THR A 862 -6.28 23.93 18.68
N HIS A 863 -5.39 23.11 19.25
CA HIS A 863 -5.04 21.80 18.68
C HIS A 863 -6.26 20.87 18.49
N VAL A 864 -7.29 21.01 19.34
CA VAL A 864 -8.54 20.25 19.20
C VAL A 864 -9.27 20.61 17.90
N MET A 865 -9.31 21.89 17.54
CA MET A 865 -9.94 22.35 16.29
C MET A 865 -9.21 21.82 15.06
N LEU A 866 -7.88 21.79 15.11
CA LEU A 866 -7.02 21.30 14.02
C LEU A 866 -7.12 19.76 13.83
N ASN A 867 -7.21 19.00 14.94
CA ASN A 867 -7.18 17.54 14.89
C ASN A 867 -8.54 16.93 14.54
N HIS A 868 -9.64 17.47 15.07
CA HIS A 868 -10.96 16.90 14.88
C HIS A 868 -11.72 17.44 13.67
N GLN A 869 -11.12 18.36 12.91
CA GLN A 869 -11.72 18.96 11.70
C GLN A 869 -13.14 19.50 11.97
N THR A 870 -13.35 20.02 13.18
CA THR A 870 -14.68 20.42 13.66
C THR A 870 -15.14 21.67 12.94
N CYS A 871 -16.44 21.72 12.62
CA CYS A 871 -17.05 22.91 12.08
C CYS A 871 -17.23 23.95 13.20
N VAL A 872 -16.31 24.91 13.26
CA VAL A 872 -16.33 26.01 14.22
C VAL A 872 -17.35 27.06 13.77
N ASP A 873 -18.17 27.53 14.70
CA ASP A 873 -19.22 28.52 14.48
C ASP A 873 -20.24 28.18 13.36
N ASN A 874 -20.36 26.89 13.01
CA ASN A 874 -21.13 26.39 11.85
C ASN A 874 -20.69 26.98 10.48
N ALA A 875 -19.48 27.54 10.39
CA ALA A 875 -19.02 28.26 9.20
C ALA A 875 -17.54 28.06 8.85
N ARG A 876 -16.68 27.57 9.76
CA ARG A 876 -15.23 27.48 9.51
C ARG A 876 -14.63 26.13 9.87
N ARG A 877 -13.63 25.68 9.10
CA ARG A 877 -12.73 24.56 9.46
C ARG A 877 -11.27 24.99 9.31
N PHE A 878 -10.42 24.40 10.14
CA PHE A 878 -9.00 24.74 10.23
C PHE A 878 -8.15 23.49 10.01
N TYR A 879 -7.14 23.58 9.15
CA TYR A 879 -6.22 22.47 8.86
C TYR A 879 -4.77 22.94 8.92
N LEU A 880 -3.96 22.23 9.69
CA LEU A 880 -2.52 22.44 9.72
C LEU A 880 -1.83 21.51 8.70
N ARG A 881 -0.94 22.08 7.88
CA ARG A 881 -0.20 21.38 6.81
C ARG A 881 1.27 21.80 6.78
N GLY A 882 2.06 21.05 6.01
CA GLY A 882 3.52 21.17 5.96
C GLY A 882 4.22 20.33 7.03
N PRO A 883 5.53 20.54 7.26
CA PRO A 883 6.31 19.77 8.23
C PRO A 883 5.72 19.92 9.64
N SER A 884 5.75 18.83 10.40
CA SER A 884 5.23 18.80 11.77
C SER A 884 5.98 19.81 12.65
N SER A 885 5.23 20.63 13.37
CA SER A 885 5.79 21.53 14.36
C SER A 885 6.44 20.73 15.49
N SER A 886 7.68 21.06 15.84
CA SER A 886 8.33 20.45 17.00
C SER A 886 7.61 20.73 18.30
N MET A 887 7.65 19.76 19.21
CA MET A 887 7.11 19.92 20.56
C MET A 887 8.12 20.67 21.42
N THR A 888 7.62 21.48 22.34
CA THR A 888 8.45 22.18 23.32
C THR A 888 8.81 21.21 24.43
N ALA A 889 10.10 20.90 24.57
CA ALA A 889 10.63 20.07 25.63
C ALA A 889 11.31 20.93 26.70
N VAL A 890 10.95 20.71 27.95
CA VAL A 890 11.52 21.38 29.13
C VAL A 890 12.19 20.33 30.01
N ALA A 891 13.51 20.33 30.06
CA ALA A 891 14.30 19.50 30.97
C ALA A 891 14.50 20.23 32.30
N ILE A 892 14.25 19.54 33.41
CA ILE A 892 14.21 20.12 34.76
C ILE A 892 15.38 19.56 35.59
N PHE A 893 16.14 20.45 36.22
CA PHE A 893 17.35 20.16 36.98
C PHE A 893 17.24 20.70 38.40
N GLU A 894 17.89 20.03 39.35
CA GLU A 894 18.01 20.51 40.74
C GLU A 894 19.18 21.51 40.90
N ASP A 895 20.09 21.55 39.92
CA ASP A 895 21.31 22.34 39.98
C ASP A 895 21.28 23.55 39.03
N SER A 896 21.97 24.62 39.40
CA SER A 896 21.99 25.89 38.66
C SER A 896 22.86 25.89 37.40
N SER A 897 23.58 24.80 37.16
CA SER A 897 24.46 24.62 36.01
C SER A 897 23.82 23.78 34.90
N CYS A 898 22.74 23.05 35.22
CA CYS A 898 22.02 22.14 34.32
C CYS A 898 22.94 21.16 33.58
N PHE A 899 24.01 20.71 34.24
CA PHE A 899 24.97 19.75 33.70
C PHE A 899 24.79 18.34 34.28
N GLU A 900 24.15 18.22 35.44
CA GLU A 900 23.84 16.91 36.03
C GLU A 900 22.62 16.30 35.32
N THR A 901 22.32 15.03 35.60
CA THR A 901 21.15 14.37 35.01
C THR A 901 19.87 15.07 35.49
N PRO A 902 18.96 15.47 34.59
CA PRO A 902 17.72 16.10 35.01
C PRO A 902 16.82 15.12 35.76
N VAL A 903 15.92 15.66 36.56
CA VAL A 903 14.95 14.87 37.34
C VAL A 903 13.71 14.51 36.52
N GLY A 904 13.44 15.26 35.46
CA GLY A 904 12.34 15.00 34.56
C GLY A 904 12.38 15.85 33.31
N ILE A 905 11.62 15.43 32.30
CA ILE A 905 11.38 16.20 31.08
C ILE A 905 9.88 16.32 30.88
N LYS A 906 9.40 17.54 30.66
CA LYS A 906 8.01 17.80 30.27
C LYS A 906 7.98 18.29 28.84
N ILE A 907 7.20 17.62 28.00
CA ILE A 907 7.12 17.91 26.57
C ILE A 907 5.66 18.20 26.24
N THR A 908 5.42 19.37 25.68
CA THR A 908 4.08 19.88 25.38
C THR A 908 3.95 20.17 23.89
N ARG A 909 2.81 19.79 23.33
CA ARG A 909 2.43 20.22 21.98
C ARG A 909 1.84 21.63 22.09
N ASP A 910 2.71 22.62 21.92
CA ASP A 910 2.37 24.03 21.83
C ASP A 910 3.01 24.65 20.59
N PHE A 911 2.63 25.88 20.26
CA PHE A 911 3.16 26.58 19.09
C PHE A 911 4.47 27.33 19.38
N ALA A 912 5.08 27.15 20.57
CA ALA A 912 6.30 27.87 20.94
C ALA A 912 7.54 27.37 20.20
N CYS A 913 7.52 26.12 19.72
CA CYS A 913 8.51 25.52 18.83
C CYS A 913 8.09 25.53 17.34
N GLY A 914 6.97 26.16 17.01
CA GLY A 914 6.54 26.43 15.63
C GLY A 914 7.14 27.73 15.09
N ALA A 915 7.17 27.87 13.76
CA ALA A 915 7.56 29.11 13.06
C ALA A 915 8.97 29.66 13.40
N SER A 916 9.98 28.79 13.44
CA SER A 916 11.40 29.16 13.70
C SER A 916 11.65 29.87 15.04
N ARG A 917 10.74 29.74 16.01
CA ARG A 917 10.98 30.22 17.37
C ARG A 917 11.97 29.32 18.10
N VAL A 918 12.84 29.98 18.85
CA VAL A 918 13.66 29.33 19.86
C VAL A 918 12.88 29.43 21.18
N PRO A 919 12.69 28.34 21.94
CA PRO A 919 11.97 28.37 23.21
C PRO A 919 12.49 29.47 24.13
N GLY A 920 11.61 30.11 24.89
CA GLY A 920 11.93 31.31 25.67
C GLY A 920 13.04 31.16 26.72
N LYS A 921 13.50 29.92 27.00
CA LYS A 921 14.48 29.61 28.05
C LYS A 921 15.54 28.61 27.57
N THR A 922 16.36 28.99 26.60
CA THR A 922 17.47 28.15 26.08
C THR A 922 18.73 28.13 26.92
N VAL A 923 18.77 28.96 27.95
CA VAL A 923 19.88 29.02 28.91
C VAL A 923 19.34 28.59 30.26
N CYS A 924 20.12 27.76 30.96
CA CYS A 924 19.80 27.30 32.31
C CYS A 924 19.43 28.48 33.20
N GLY A 925 18.23 28.44 33.77
CA GLY A 925 17.72 29.50 34.62
C GLY A 925 16.67 28.99 35.60
N PRO A 926 16.38 29.75 36.66
CA PRO A 926 15.44 29.33 37.71
C PRO A 926 14.05 29.03 37.12
N ASP A 927 13.49 27.87 37.44
CA ASP A 927 12.12 27.44 37.14
C ASP A 927 11.41 27.11 38.45
N GLY A 928 10.47 27.96 38.86
CA GLY A 928 10.01 27.98 40.25
C GLY A 928 11.05 28.55 41.20
N GLY A 929 11.02 28.10 42.45
CA GLY A 929 11.80 28.61 43.58
C GLY A 929 13.06 27.82 43.90
N THR A 930 13.12 26.52 43.54
CA THR A 930 14.27 25.66 43.85
C THR A 930 14.88 24.90 42.67
N LEU A 931 14.25 24.90 41.50
CA LEU A 931 14.69 24.14 40.34
C LEU A 931 15.19 25.06 39.22
N TYR A 932 15.87 24.45 38.24
CA TYR A 932 16.37 25.11 37.05
C TYR A 932 15.88 24.35 35.82
N SER A 933 15.71 25.04 34.70
CA SER A 933 15.29 24.36 33.47
C SER A 933 15.92 24.95 32.22
N ILE A 934 15.98 24.08 31.22
CA ILE A 934 16.35 24.41 29.84
C ILE A 934 15.21 23.93 28.95
N SER A 935 14.81 24.78 28.01
CA SER A 935 13.81 24.47 27.00
C SER A 935 14.45 24.31 25.62
N SER A 936 13.97 23.32 24.87
CA SER A 936 14.41 22.99 23.51
C SER A 936 13.21 22.50 22.69
N CYS A 937 13.41 22.30 21.39
CA CYS A 937 12.40 21.72 20.51
C CYS A 937 12.79 20.31 20.12
N THR A 938 11.85 19.37 20.18
CA THR A 938 12.08 18.00 19.70
C THR A 938 10.87 17.47 18.93
N ASN A 939 11.16 16.65 17.91
CA ASN A 939 10.16 15.80 17.23
C ASN A 939 10.20 14.36 17.77
N ASP A 940 11.26 14.01 18.50
CA ASP A 940 11.51 12.68 19.01
C ASP A 940 11.87 12.77 20.50
N TYR A 941 10.86 12.54 21.33
CA TYR A 941 11.03 12.59 22.79
C TYR A 941 11.77 11.37 23.34
N SER A 942 11.79 10.25 22.62
CA SER A 942 12.52 9.03 23.01
C SER A 942 14.03 9.22 22.82
N VAL A 943 14.44 9.80 21.68
CA VAL A 943 15.83 10.18 21.43
C VAL A 943 16.27 11.28 22.39
N LEU A 944 15.42 12.27 22.65
CA LEU A 944 15.72 13.29 23.65
C LEU A 944 15.92 12.67 25.04
N ALA A 945 15.01 11.79 25.48
CA ALA A 945 15.10 11.14 26.78
C ALA A 945 16.38 10.28 26.90
N SER A 946 16.68 9.45 25.90
CA SER A 946 17.90 8.62 25.90
C SER A 946 19.19 9.45 25.89
N THR A 947 19.22 10.55 25.14
CA THR A 947 20.38 11.46 25.09
C THR A 947 20.59 12.16 26.44
N VAL A 948 19.50 12.56 27.10
CA VAL A 948 19.54 13.40 28.31
C VAL A 948 19.77 12.58 29.58
N PHE A 949 19.08 11.44 29.73
CA PHE A 949 19.24 10.56 30.89
C PHE A 949 20.42 9.58 30.72
N GLY A 950 20.82 9.31 29.47
CA GLY A 950 21.84 8.32 29.14
C GLY A 950 21.32 6.87 29.20
N ASN A 951 22.13 5.93 28.73
CA ASN A 951 21.73 4.52 28.56
C ASN A 951 21.64 3.71 29.85
N ASN A 952 22.11 4.26 30.98
CA ASN A 952 22.25 3.54 32.26
C ASN A 952 21.41 4.13 33.40
N THR A 953 20.62 5.17 33.12
CA THR A 953 19.75 5.80 34.12
C THR A 953 18.31 5.41 33.80
N PRO A 954 17.66 4.54 34.59
CA PRO A 954 16.29 4.16 34.32
C PRO A 954 15.35 5.37 34.32
N TYR A 955 14.52 5.49 33.29
CA TYR A 955 13.47 6.51 33.21
C TYR A 955 12.20 5.93 32.61
N ILE A 956 11.06 6.54 32.95
CA ILE A 956 9.74 6.15 32.47
C ILE A 956 9.14 7.29 31.66
N ILE A 957 8.75 7.01 30.42
CA ILE A 957 8.03 7.92 29.53
C ILE A 957 6.53 7.66 29.70
N VAL A 958 5.77 8.72 29.95
CA VAL A 958 4.31 8.71 30.04
C VAL A 958 3.76 9.65 28.98
N GLU A 959 3.03 9.09 28.03
CA GLU A 959 2.36 9.85 26.97
C GLU A 959 0.88 9.93 27.27
N GLU A 960 0.33 11.15 27.17
CA GLU A 960 -1.10 11.38 27.39
C GLU A 960 -1.75 11.90 26.11
N PHE A 961 -2.92 11.35 25.83
CA PHE A 961 -3.70 11.60 24.62
C PHE A 961 -5.04 12.22 24.99
N LEU A 962 -5.46 13.21 24.19
CA LEU A 962 -6.79 13.82 24.32
C LEU A 962 -7.91 12.88 23.83
N GLU A 963 -7.57 11.81 23.11
CA GLU A 963 -8.52 10.87 22.52
C GLU A 963 -8.20 9.43 22.94
N SER A 964 -9.22 8.57 22.98
CA SER A 964 -9.10 7.12 23.18
C SER A 964 -8.44 6.39 22.00
N SER A 965 -8.18 7.09 20.90
CA SER A 965 -7.57 6.59 19.66
C SER A 965 -6.04 6.71 19.65
N CYS A 966 -5.45 7.48 20.58
CA CYS A 966 -4.01 7.61 20.82
C CYS A 966 -3.12 7.94 19.60
N TRP A 967 -3.64 8.63 18.59
CA TRP A 967 -2.87 8.99 17.39
C TRP A 967 -1.80 10.06 17.63
N GLN A 968 -2.01 10.96 18.60
CA GLN A 968 -1.15 12.12 18.80
C GLN A 968 -1.01 12.47 20.28
N ALA A 969 0.18 12.25 20.83
CA ALA A 969 0.50 12.63 22.20
C ALA A 969 0.48 14.16 22.36
N GLN A 970 -0.25 14.63 23.35
CA GLN A 970 -0.45 16.06 23.63
C GLN A 970 0.52 16.53 24.70
N THR A 971 0.74 15.68 25.69
CA THR A 971 1.74 15.84 26.74
C THR A 971 2.55 14.56 26.85
N VAL A 972 3.87 14.70 26.94
CA VAL A 972 4.79 13.61 27.28
C VAL A 972 5.56 14.02 28.51
N SER A 973 5.52 13.19 29.54
CA SER A 973 6.26 13.38 30.79
C SER A 973 7.26 12.25 30.95
N VAL A 974 8.53 12.60 31.15
CA VAL A 974 9.61 11.64 31.41
C VAL A 974 10.04 11.78 32.85
N TYR A 975 9.93 10.71 33.63
CA TYR A 975 10.29 10.65 35.05
C TYR A 975 11.56 9.84 35.24
N ILE A 976 12.53 10.37 35.98
CA ILE A 976 13.67 9.57 36.47
C ILE A 976 13.17 8.49 37.43
N ALA A 977 13.56 7.24 37.22
CA ALA A 977 13.07 6.08 37.97
C ALA A 977 14.13 5.54 38.95
N ASP A 978 14.74 6.43 39.73
CA ASP A 978 15.80 6.12 40.70
C ASP A 978 15.29 5.78 42.10
N GLY A 979 13.97 5.90 42.32
CA GLY A 979 13.32 5.69 43.62
C GLY A 979 13.53 6.82 44.63
N ALA A 980 14.14 7.94 44.25
CA ALA A 980 14.26 9.14 45.07
C ALA A 980 13.00 10.03 44.98
N CYS A 981 12.96 11.08 45.82
CA CYS A 981 11.88 12.06 45.83
C CYS A 981 12.36 13.33 45.14
N HIS A 982 11.61 13.80 44.15
CA HIS A 982 11.93 15.02 43.40
C HIS A 982 10.77 16.02 43.45
N SER A 983 11.08 17.29 43.67
CA SER A 983 10.09 18.37 43.63
C SER A 983 9.64 18.68 42.20
N ASN A 984 8.39 19.11 42.01
CA ASN A 984 7.89 19.64 40.74
C ASN A 984 8.21 21.14 40.61
N THR A 985 8.06 21.68 39.41
CA THR A 985 8.29 23.10 39.08
C THR A 985 7.26 24.06 39.68
N ASP A 986 6.22 23.56 40.36
CA ASP A 986 5.18 24.36 40.99
C ASP A 986 5.51 24.75 42.45
N ASP A 987 6.68 24.34 42.97
CA ASP A 987 7.14 24.52 44.35
C ASP A 987 6.16 24.00 45.43
N ALA A 988 5.19 23.17 45.05
CA ALA A 988 4.12 22.71 45.91
C ALA A 988 4.01 21.19 45.94
N THR A 989 4.25 20.52 44.81
CA THR A 989 4.09 19.08 44.64
C THR A 989 5.44 18.38 44.43
N SER A 990 5.46 17.05 44.58
CA SER A 990 6.63 16.22 44.30
C SER A 990 6.23 14.89 43.67
N PHE A 991 7.20 14.16 43.12
CA PHE A 991 7.00 12.83 42.57
C PHE A 991 8.14 11.89 42.97
N LYS A 992 7.84 10.58 42.90
CA LYS A 992 8.79 9.49 43.03
C LYS A 992 8.43 8.42 42.01
N ALA A 993 9.37 8.06 41.15
CA ALA A 993 9.21 6.93 40.25
C ALA A 993 10.24 5.84 40.58
N THR A 994 9.81 4.58 40.56
CA THR A 994 10.67 3.42 40.87
C THR A 994 10.45 2.36 39.81
N LEU A 995 11.53 1.86 39.21
CA LEU A 995 11.52 0.69 38.33
C LEU A 995 12.17 -0.48 39.07
N THR A 996 11.44 -1.59 39.21
CA THR A 996 11.93 -2.79 39.90
C THR A 996 12.55 -3.78 38.92
N THR A 997 13.41 -4.65 39.43
CA THR A 997 14.15 -5.65 38.61
C THR A 997 13.25 -6.71 37.96
N ASP A 998 12.00 -6.85 38.41
CA ASP A 998 10.99 -7.72 37.79
C ASP A 998 10.30 -7.07 36.58
N GLY A 999 10.67 -5.83 36.24
CA GLY A 999 10.12 -5.09 35.10
C GLY A 999 8.81 -4.37 35.38
N THR A 1000 8.40 -4.25 36.65
CA THR A 1000 7.27 -3.39 37.04
C THR A 1000 7.78 -2.01 37.48
N ALA A 1001 6.92 -1.00 37.44
CA ALA A 1001 7.24 0.33 37.92
C ALA A 1001 6.09 0.95 38.70
N THR A 1002 6.43 1.91 39.56
CA THR A 1002 5.47 2.73 40.28
C THR A 1002 5.79 4.20 40.08
N ILE A 1003 4.78 5.01 39.80
CA ILE A 1003 4.88 6.47 39.72
C ILE A 1003 3.93 7.05 40.77
N THR A 1004 4.49 7.64 41.82
CA THR A 1004 3.71 8.27 42.89
C THR A 1004 3.86 9.78 42.82
N THR A 1005 2.75 10.51 42.81
CA THR A 1005 2.72 11.97 42.93
C THR A 1005 2.25 12.38 44.32
N TYR A 1006 2.70 13.53 44.81
CA TYR A 1006 2.46 14.00 46.18
C TYR A 1006 2.05 15.47 46.19
N ILE A 1007 1.15 15.84 47.12
CA ILE A 1007 0.66 17.21 47.28
C ILE A 1007 1.60 18.12 48.10
N ASP A 1008 2.76 17.62 48.51
CA ASP A 1008 3.84 18.37 49.18
C ASP A 1008 5.17 18.15 48.46
N THR A 1009 6.20 18.95 48.78
CA THR A 1009 7.52 18.91 48.12
C THR A 1009 8.48 17.84 48.65
N TYR A 1010 8.10 17.09 49.68
CA TYR A 1010 8.97 16.14 50.40
C TYR A 1010 8.46 14.69 50.34
N CYS A 1011 7.57 14.38 49.39
CA CYS A 1011 6.96 13.06 49.20
C CYS A 1011 6.32 12.45 50.46
N ASN A 1012 5.66 13.25 51.31
CA ASN A 1012 5.02 12.75 52.55
C ASN A 1012 3.53 12.40 52.38
N ASN A 1013 2.81 13.15 51.53
CA ASN A 1013 1.37 13.07 51.36
C ASN A 1013 1.04 12.68 49.92
N VAL A 1014 0.76 11.39 49.71
CA VAL A 1014 0.43 10.83 48.40
C VAL A 1014 -0.82 11.50 47.84
N GLN A 1015 -0.71 12.01 46.62
CA GLN A 1015 -1.82 12.49 45.81
C GLN A 1015 -2.41 11.34 44.99
N ASP A 1016 -1.55 10.67 44.21
CA ASP A 1016 -1.93 9.57 43.32
C ASP A 1016 -0.78 8.58 43.16
N THR A 1017 -1.09 7.34 42.83
CA THR A 1017 -0.09 6.28 42.56
C THR A 1017 -0.53 5.46 41.35
N ILE A 1018 0.35 5.42 40.36
CA ILE A 1018 0.18 4.65 39.13
C ILE A 1018 1.11 3.44 39.20
N ASP A 1019 0.52 2.26 39.22
CA ASP A 1019 1.26 0.99 39.13
C ASP A 1019 1.33 0.56 37.66
N VAL A 1020 2.55 0.52 37.11
CA VAL A 1020 2.82 0.14 35.72
C VAL A 1020 3.39 -1.27 35.71
N SER A 1021 2.61 -2.23 35.21
CA SER A 1021 3.07 -3.62 35.11
C SER A 1021 4.07 -3.81 33.95
N LYS A 1022 4.88 -4.88 34.02
CA LYS A 1022 5.74 -5.32 32.89
C LYS A 1022 4.98 -5.47 31.57
N ARG A 1023 3.68 -5.80 31.65
CA ARG A 1023 2.77 -5.84 30.49
C ARG A 1023 2.63 -4.47 29.85
N LEU A 1024 2.28 -3.44 30.62
CA LEU A 1024 2.03 -2.08 30.08
C LEU A 1024 3.26 -1.49 29.36
N PHE A 1025 4.47 -1.83 29.78
CA PHE A 1025 5.70 -1.44 29.08
C PHE A 1025 5.97 -2.23 27.79
N THR A 1026 5.45 -3.47 27.65
CA THR A 1026 5.83 -4.39 26.57
C THR A 1026 4.76 -4.61 25.52
N SER A 1027 3.48 -4.41 25.84
CA SER A 1027 2.39 -4.67 24.92
C SER A 1027 1.96 -3.45 24.10
N TYR A 1028 2.59 -2.28 24.31
CA TYR A 1028 2.14 -1.01 23.72
C TYR A 1028 0.63 -0.78 23.94
N THR A 1029 0.07 -1.42 24.97
CA THR A 1029 -1.37 -1.51 25.18
C THR A 1029 -1.87 -0.22 25.79
N PHE A 1030 -2.94 0.27 25.19
CA PHE A 1030 -3.72 1.38 25.67
C PHE A 1030 -4.37 1.08 27.02
N VAL A 1031 -4.24 2.04 27.94
CA VAL A 1031 -5.06 2.08 29.15
C VAL A 1031 -6.12 3.16 28.93
N SER A 1032 -7.32 2.78 28.48
CA SER A 1032 -8.51 3.62 28.73
C SER A 1032 -8.73 3.58 30.22
N ASP A 1033 -8.52 4.66 30.95
CA ASP A 1033 -9.12 4.68 32.27
C ASP A 1033 -9.41 6.06 32.85
N MET A 1034 -10.35 5.97 33.78
CA MET A 1034 -10.90 6.83 34.83
C MET A 1034 -9.93 7.81 35.55
N TYR A 1035 -8.70 8.00 35.08
CA TYR A 1035 -7.62 8.80 35.70
C TYR A 1035 -7.28 10.10 34.94
N CYS A 1036 -8.12 10.54 34.00
CA CYS A 1036 -7.96 11.86 33.38
C CYS A 1036 -8.73 12.93 34.15
N THR A 1037 -8.06 14.05 34.38
CA THR A 1037 -8.61 15.21 35.09
C THR A 1037 -9.43 16.15 34.21
N SER A 1038 -9.65 15.85 32.92
CA SER A 1038 -10.42 16.71 32.01
C SER A 1038 -11.87 16.23 31.81
N GLY A 1039 -12.82 17.06 32.23
CA GLY A 1039 -14.26 16.86 32.07
C GLY A 1039 -14.82 17.10 30.65
N SER A 1040 -14.02 16.94 29.60
CA SER A 1040 -14.48 17.00 28.21
C SER A 1040 -14.91 15.60 27.77
N GLY A 1041 -16.16 15.43 27.35
CA GLY A 1041 -16.80 14.14 27.05
C GLY A 1041 -16.25 13.29 25.89
N HIS A 1042 -14.97 13.44 25.53
CA HIS A 1042 -14.23 12.55 24.64
C HIS A 1042 -13.22 11.79 25.52
N GLY A 1043 -13.27 10.46 25.52
CA GLY A 1043 -12.37 9.64 26.33
C GLY A 1043 -10.90 9.96 26.05
N CYS A 1044 -10.06 9.91 27.07
CA CYS A 1044 -8.61 10.14 27.01
C CYS A 1044 -7.86 8.80 27.13
N GLY A 1045 -6.55 8.80 26.84
CA GLY A 1045 -5.70 7.62 27.00
C GLY A 1045 -4.31 7.96 27.54
N LYS A 1046 -3.64 6.97 28.14
CA LYS A 1046 -2.21 7.02 28.49
C LYS A 1046 -1.44 5.84 27.90
N ARG A 1047 -0.17 6.06 27.59
CA ARG A 1047 0.81 5.05 27.17
C ARG A 1047 2.10 5.18 27.98
N PHE A 1048 2.77 4.06 28.21
CA PHE A 1048 3.95 3.97 29.07
C PHE A 1048 5.10 3.28 28.34
N SER A 1049 6.28 3.88 28.39
CA SER A 1049 7.53 3.29 27.89
C SER A 1049 8.65 3.46 28.91
N VAL A 1050 9.72 2.68 28.76
CA VAL A 1050 10.87 2.69 29.69
C VAL A 1050 12.18 2.74 28.90
N GLY A 1051 13.18 3.43 29.44
CA GLY A 1051 14.52 3.48 28.86
C GLY A 1051 15.62 3.53 29.92
N GLY A 1052 16.88 3.53 29.47
CA GLY A 1052 18.05 3.60 30.37
C GLY A 1052 18.40 2.30 31.09
N LEU A 1053 18.00 1.15 30.53
CA LEU A 1053 18.19 -0.20 31.09
C LEU A 1053 19.51 -0.89 30.64
N GLY A 1054 20.41 -0.18 29.98
CA GLY A 1054 21.73 -0.72 29.57
C GLY A 1054 21.76 -1.49 28.24
N GLY A 1055 20.66 -1.57 27.50
CA GLY A 1055 20.64 -2.04 26.11
C GLY A 1055 20.86 -0.88 25.16
N ALA A 1056 22.03 -0.78 24.55
CA ALA A 1056 22.34 0.31 23.63
C ALA A 1056 21.76 0.02 22.24
N GLY A 1057 20.75 0.78 21.82
CA GLY A 1057 20.74 1.27 20.45
C GLY A 1057 21.81 2.34 20.33
N GLU A 1058 22.83 2.12 19.50
CA GLU A 1058 23.62 3.12 18.77
C GLU A 1058 24.75 2.41 17.97
N PRO A 1059 25.16 2.94 16.79
CA PRO A 1059 26.20 2.36 15.94
C PRO A 1059 27.58 2.40 16.61
N SER A 1060 28.43 1.44 16.25
CA SER A 1060 29.77 1.18 16.78
C SER A 1060 30.70 2.42 16.79
N LEU A 1061 31.18 2.91 17.96
CA LEU A 1061 32.16 4.01 18.08
C LEU A 1061 33.38 3.64 18.99
N MET A 1062 34.57 4.22 18.72
CA MET A 1062 35.88 3.86 19.33
C MET A 1062 36.52 4.94 20.25
N LYS A 1063 37.27 4.56 21.30
CA LYS A 1063 37.99 5.41 22.28
C LYS A 1063 39.45 5.71 21.88
N ALA A 1064 39.88 6.97 21.80
CA ALA A 1064 41.25 7.36 21.43
C ALA A 1064 42.16 7.81 22.60
N VAL A 1065 43.40 7.31 22.64
CA VAL A 1065 44.52 7.74 23.49
C VAL A 1065 45.51 8.53 22.64
N VAL A 1066 45.95 9.71 23.08
CA VAL A 1066 46.83 10.61 22.28
C VAL A 1066 48.10 10.93 23.05
N LEU A 1067 49.26 10.71 22.44
CA LEU A 1067 50.59 10.95 23.00
C LEU A 1067 51.23 12.21 22.37
N TYR A 1068 51.78 13.11 23.19
CA TYR A 1068 52.49 14.32 22.74
C TYR A 1068 53.95 14.30 23.20
N ASP A 1069 54.87 14.85 22.40
CA ASP A 1069 56.31 14.97 22.72
C ASP A 1069 56.61 16.09 23.74
N ALA A 1070 55.70 17.07 23.84
CA ALA A 1070 55.83 18.27 24.67
C ALA A 1070 54.85 18.27 25.86
N LYS A 1071 55.19 19.02 26.91
CA LYS A 1071 54.35 19.19 28.12
C LYS A 1071 53.05 19.98 27.87
N ASP A 1072 52.78 20.44 26.64
CA ASP A 1072 51.58 21.18 26.26
C ASP A 1072 50.75 20.46 25.18
N CYS A 1073 49.44 20.33 25.41
CA CYS A 1073 48.48 19.66 24.52
C CYS A 1073 48.11 20.47 23.25
N GLY A 1074 48.98 21.40 22.81
CA GLY A 1074 48.74 22.32 21.69
C GLY A 1074 49.51 22.00 20.40
N SER A 1075 50.43 21.02 20.41
CA SER A 1075 51.24 20.62 19.26
C SER A 1075 50.71 19.34 18.60
N ALA A 1076 51.07 19.05 17.34
CA ALA A 1076 50.62 17.82 16.68
C ALA A 1076 51.16 16.56 17.42
N PRO A 1077 50.29 15.58 17.74
CA PRO A 1077 50.66 14.41 18.53
C PRO A 1077 51.66 13.50 17.81
N VAL A 1078 52.31 12.63 18.58
CA VAL A 1078 53.33 11.68 18.12
C VAL A 1078 52.72 10.33 17.78
N GLU A 1079 51.78 9.87 18.60
CA GLU A 1079 51.02 8.64 18.41
C GLU A 1079 49.58 8.85 18.89
N LEU A 1080 48.60 8.31 18.17
CA LEU A 1080 47.20 8.25 18.57
C LEU A 1080 46.71 6.82 18.42
N THR A 1081 46.21 6.23 19.50
CA THR A 1081 45.72 4.85 19.51
C THR A 1081 44.25 4.81 19.86
N ALA A 1082 43.41 4.40 18.92
CA ALA A 1082 41.99 4.16 19.10
C ALA A 1082 41.73 2.68 19.44
N HIS A 1083 41.14 2.45 20.61
CA HIS A 1083 40.70 1.16 21.13
C HIS A 1083 39.17 1.08 21.13
N HIS A 1084 38.62 -0.09 20.85
CA HIS A 1084 37.19 -0.34 20.99
C HIS A 1084 36.80 -0.33 22.49
N VAL A 1085 36.20 0.76 22.97
CA VAL A 1085 35.66 0.91 24.34
C VAL A 1085 34.45 1.85 24.29
N GLN A 1086 33.41 1.51 25.08
CA GLN A 1086 32.05 2.09 25.16
C GLN A 1086 31.91 3.62 25.47
N SER A 1087 32.81 4.50 25.02
CA SER A 1087 32.53 5.95 25.00
C SER A 1087 33.50 6.78 24.15
N CYS A 1088 32.89 7.66 23.35
CA CYS A 1088 33.38 8.83 22.61
C CYS A 1088 34.14 8.61 21.29
N LEU A 1089 33.48 8.90 20.16
CA LEU A 1089 33.92 9.74 19.01
C LEU A 1089 32.81 9.81 17.94
N ALA A 1090 32.31 10.99 17.54
CA ALA A 1090 31.21 11.16 16.58
C ALA A 1090 31.64 11.24 15.08
N SER A 1091 32.89 10.90 14.76
CA SER A 1091 33.49 11.07 13.41
C SER A 1091 34.44 9.92 13.08
N THR A 1092 34.68 9.64 11.79
CA THR A 1092 35.59 8.56 11.36
C THR A 1092 37.04 8.79 11.86
N THR A 1093 37.79 7.72 12.10
CA THR A 1093 39.19 7.78 12.57
C THR A 1093 40.09 8.63 11.67
N THR A 1094 39.82 8.66 10.37
CA THR A 1094 40.56 9.42 9.36
C THR A 1094 40.34 10.93 9.48
N GLU A 1095 39.09 11.37 9.69
CA GLU A 1095 38.73 12.79 9.90
C GLU A 1095 39.26 13.29 11.25
N PHE A 1096 39.16 12.46 12.29
CA PHE A 1096 39.72 12.79 13.59
C PHE A 1096 41.25 12.90 13.54
N ALA A 1097 41.93 11.97 12.88
CA ALA A 1097 43.37 12.04 12.64
C ALA A 1097 43.76 13.31 11.88
N ALA A 1098 43.04 13.67 10.82
CA ALA A 1098 43.27 14.91 10.07
C ALA A 1098 43.11 16.16 10.96
N SER A 1099 42.10 16.18 11.85
CA SER A 1099 41.88 17.30 12.77
C SER A 1099 43.00 17.48 13.81
N LYS A 1100 43.65 16.38 14.24
CA LYS A 1100 44.67 16.40 15.31
C LYS A 1100 46.09 16.57 14.78
N PHE A 1101 46.41 15.95 13.64
CA PHE A 1101 47.73 16.07 13.02
C PHE A 1101 47.83 17.28 12.07
N GLY A 1102 46.70 17.84 11.63
CA GLY A 1102 46.66 19.02 10.77
C GLY A 1102 47.43 18.79 9.46
N SER A 1103 48.44 19.62 9.20
CA SER A 1103 49.32 19.50 8.02
C SER A 1103 50.56 18.62 8.23
N ALA A 1104 50.74 18.04 9.43
CA ALA A 1104 51.87 17.14 9.69
C ALA A 1104 51.65 15.79 8.99
N PRO A 1105 52.71 15.14 8.47
CA PRO A 1105 52.57 13.82 7.85
C PRO A 1105 52.27 12.75 8.91
N TYR A 1106 51.32 11.86 8.61
CA TYR A 1106 50.91 10.77 9.51
C TYR A 1106 50.56 9.47 8.74
N LEU A 1107 50.68 8.35 9.43
CA LEU A 1107 50.34 7.00 8.98
C LEU A 1107 49.31 6.39 9.93
N ILE A 1108 48.13 6.07 9.42
CA ILE A 1108 47.09 5.27 10.07
C ILE A 1108 47.34 3.79 9.77
N VAL A 1109 47.33 2.97 10.82
CA VAL A 1109 47.44 1.52 10.79
C VAL A 1109 46.20 0.95 11.47
N GLU A 1110 45.33 0.32 10.70
CA GLU A 1110 44.19 -0.43 11.23
C GLU A 1110 44.65 -1.88 11.48
N ASN A 1111 44.50 -2.34 12.71
CA ASN A 1111 44.81 -3.72 13.10
C ASN A 1111 43.52 -4.51 13.23
N TYR A 1112 43.47 -5.67 12.57
CA TYR A 1112 42.34 -6.59 12.58
C TYR A 1112 42.69 -7.87 13.36
N ALA A 1113 41.68 -8.62 13.79
CA ALA A 1113 41.88 -9.93 14.38
C ALA A 1113 42.55 -10.87 13.36
N ALA A 1114 43.50 -11.68 13.82
CA ALA A 1114 44.17 -12.66 12.97
C ALA A 1114 43.14 -13.62 12.33
N ASP A 1115 43.45 -14.13 11.13
CA ASP A 1115 42.63 -15.07 10.36
C ASP A 1115 41.25 -14.53 9.89
N THR A 1116 40.97 -13.23 10.10
CA THR A 1116 39.74 -12.57 9.60
C THR A 1116 39.93 -11.86 8.26
N ASN A 1117 41.13 -11.91 7.66
CA ASN A 1117 41.48 -11.25 6.40
C ASN A 1117 41.06 -9.75 6.35
N CYS A 1118 41.36 -9.04 7.44
CA CYS A 1118 40.93 -7.66 7.69
C CYS A 1118 39.40 -7.42 7.70
N GLN A 1119 38.61 -8.32 8.30
CA GLN A 1119 37.17 -8.12 8.50
C GLN A 1119 36.79 -7.66 9.91
N THR A 1120 37.45 -8.16 10.97
CA THR A 1120 37.15 -7.77 12.35
C THR A 1120 38.19 -6.81 12.92
N GLN A 1121 37.88 -5.51 12.97
CA GLN A 1121 38.84 -4.47 13.40
C GLN A 1121 39.03 -4.48 14.92
N LYS A 1122 40.29 -4.57 15.37
CA LYS A 1122 40.68 -4.64 16.79
C LYS A 1122 41.12 -3.28 17.36
N SER A 1123 41.90 -2.53 16.59
CA SER A 1123 42.37 -1.20 16.98
C SER A 1123 42.83 -0.39 15.78
N THR A 1124 42.91 0.93 15.94
CA THR A 1124 43.54 1.81 14.94
C THR A 1124 44.65 2.62 15.62
N VAL A 1125 45.83 2.66 15.01
CA VAL A 1125 46.97 3.44 15.51
C VAL A 1125 47.39 4.45 14.44
N VAL A 1126 47.57 5.70 14.82
CA VAL A 1126 48.04 6.76 13.94
C VAL A 1126 49.40 7.23 14.43
N TYR A 1127 50.41 7.06 13.60
CA TYR A 1127 51.79 7.43 13.88
C TYR A 1127 52.18 8.71 13.13
N LYS A 1128 52.93 9.58 13.78
CA LYS A 1128 53.57 10.71 13.11
C LYS A 1128 54.67 10.23 12.17
N ALA A 1129 54.63 10.67 10.92
CA ALA A 1129 55.52 10.21 9.85
C ALA A 1129 56.47 11.32 9.36
N ASP A 1130 57.14 12.00 10.28
CA ASP A 1130 58.04 13.14 9.97
C ASP A 1130 59.53 12.74 9.79
N GLY A 1131 59.82 11.44 9.76
CA GLY A 1131 61.17 10.91 9.63
C GLY A 1131 62.06 11.07 10.86
N LYS A 1132 61.51 11.44 12.03
CA LYS A 1132 62.25 11.50 13.31
C LYS A 1132 61.98 10.29 14.19
N CYS A 1133 62.80 10.13 15.23
CA CYS A 1133 62.68 9.07 16.23
C CYS A 1133 61.66 9.46 17.28
N HIS A 1134 60.63 8.64 17.46
CA HIS A 1134 59.49 8.89 18.35
C HIS A 1134 59.25 7.72 19.29
N PRO A 1135 58.91 7.93 20.57
CA PRO A 1135 58.55 6.83 21.47
C PRO A 1135 57.20 6.20 21.07
N ARG A 1136 57.07 4.89 21.22
CA ARG A 1136 55.82 4.14 21.06
C ARG A 1136 55.14 3.92 22.42
N ALA A 1137 53.84 4.17 22.50
CA ALA A 1137 53.09 4.13 23.75
C ALA A 1137 52.84 2.71 24.28
N SER A 1138 52.77 1.71 23.39
CA SER A 1138 52.33 0.36 23.73
C SER A 1138 53.37 -0.56 24.39
N ASP A 1139 54.66 -0.35 24.11
CA ASP A 1139 55.72 -1.33 24.44
C ASP A 1139 57.06 -0.72 24.85
N GLY A 1140 57.18 0.61 24.91
CA GLY A 1140 58.43 1.30 25.31
C GLY A 1140 59.52 1.30 24.23
N THR A 1141 59.21 0.86 23.00
CA THR A 1141 60.09 0.98 21.83
C THR A 1141 60.02 2.38 21.21
N TYR A 1142 60.82 2.63 20.18
CA TYR A 1142 60.83 3.88 19.42
C TYR A 1142 60.60 3.56 17.94
N PHE A 1143 59.94 4.44 17.21
CA PHE A 1143 59.68 4.25 15.80
C PHE A 1143 60.15 5.45 14.96
N LYS A 1144 60.45 5.18 13.69
CA LYS A 1144 60.74 6.18 12.66
C LYS A 1144 60.06 5.75 11.36
N ILE A 1145 59.23 6.62 10.79
CA ILE A 1145 58.54 6.34 9.53
C ILE A 1145 59.09 7.29 8.47
N THR A 1146 59.62 6.74 7.39
CA THR A 1146 60.22 7.51 6.28
C THR A 1146 59.68 7.05 4.93
N PRO A 1147 59.42 7.98 4.00
CA PRO A 1147 59.12 7.63 2.62
C PRO A 1147 60.33 6.94 1.98
N SER A 1148 60.06 5.91 1.19
CA SER A 1148 61.02 5.08 0.47
C SER A 1148 60.79 5.16 -1.04
N PHE A 1149 61.63 4.51 -1.83
CA PHE A 1149 61.59 4.58 -3.29
C PHE A 1149 60.20 4.18 -3.84
N GLY A 1150 59.67 4.94 -4.81
CA GLY A 1150 58.38 4.66 -5.46
C GLY A 1150 57.15 4.80 -4.54
N THR A 1151 57.07 5.87 -3.74
CA THR A 1151 55.96 6.18 -2.80
C THR A 1151 55.63 5.10 -1.75
N SER A 1152 56.50 4.12 -1.56
CA SER A 1152 56.44 3.15 -0.45
C SER A 1152 56.82 3.80 0.89
N LEU A 1153 56.40 3.19 2.00
CA LEU A 1153 56.72 3.66 3.36
C LEU A 1153 57.56 2.60 4.08
N THR A 1154 58.66 3.03 4.71
CA THR A 1154 59.43 2.17 5.61
C THR A 1154 59.18 2.60 7.05
N ILE A 1155 58.70 1.64 7.85
CA ILE A 1155 58.48 1.75 9.30
C ILE A 1155 59.67 1.05 9.96
N ALA A 1156 60.46 1.80 10.70
CA ALA A 1156 61.60 1.28 11.46
C ALA A 1156 61.28 1.32 12.95
N THR A 1157 61.37 0.18 13.64
CA THR A 1157 61.16 0.07 15.09
C THR A 1157 62.49 -0.20 15.78
N TYR A 1158 62.78 0.54 16.86
CA TYR A 1158 64.05 0.56 17.57
C TYR A 1158 63.82 0.28 19.07
N PRO A 1159 64.73 -0.45 19.73
CA PRO A 1159 64.60 -0.76 21.15
C PRO A 1159 64.98 0.41 22.08
N ALA A 1160 65.60 1.49 21.58
CA ALA A 1160 66.10 2.60 22.38
C ALA A 1160 65.90 3.98 21.73
N SER A 1161 65.83 5.02 22.56
CA SER A 1161 65.57 6.42 22.18
C SER A 1161 66.64 7.06 21.29
N SER A 1162 67.79 6.41 21.14
CA SER A 1162 68.85 6.85 20.23
C SER A 1162 68.53 6.56 18.76
N CYS A 1163 67.55 5.70 18.46
CA CYS A 1163 67.23 5.19 17.11
C CYS A 1163 68.48 4.83 16.29
N SER A 1164 69.41 4.07 16.89
CA SER A 1164 70.60 3.57 16.19
C SER A 1164 70.30 2.25 15.49
N ASP A 1165 70.77 2.08 14.25
CA ASP A 1165 70.49 0.93 13.38
C ASP A 1165 71.11 -0.42 13.82
N PHE A 1166 71.60 -0.56 15.05
CA PHE A 1166 72.25 -1.79 15.52
C PHE A 1166 71.28 -2.94 15.79
N ASP A 1167 70.00 -2.65 16.10
CA ASP A 1167 68.94 -3.64 16.41
C ASP A 1167 67.55 -3.18 15.88
N VAL A 1168 67.50 -2.68 14.65
CA VAL A 1168 66.29 -2.10 14.05
C VAL A 1168 65.49 -3.13 13.24
N GLU A 1169 64.18 -3.15 13.44
CA GLU A 1169 63.25 -3.93 12.62
C GLU A 1169 62.63 -3.03 11.55
N TYR A 1170 62.83 -3.37 10.27
CA TYR A 1170 62.27 -2.63 9.14
C TYR A 1170 61.09 -3.37 8.52
N VAL A 1171 59.97 -2.66 8.38
CA VAL A 1171 58.81 -3.08 7.59
C VAL A 1171 58.60 -2.08 6.47
N THR A 1172 58.75 -2.53 5.22
CA THR A 1172 58.48 -1.71 4.03
C THR A 1172 57.12 -2.07 3.45
N VAL A 1173 56.19 -1.10 3.45
CA VAL A 1173 54.84 -1.23 2.90
C VAL A 1173 54.82 -0.61 1.50
N GLY A 1174 54.49 -1.43 0.50
CA GLY A 1174 54.37 -1.00 -0.89
C GLY A 1174 53.10 -0.18 -1.16
N THR A 1175 53.13 0.66 -2.18
CA THR A 1175 52.03 1.55 -2.60
C THR A 1175 50.69 0.86 -2.80
N LYS A 1176 50.70 -0.39 -3.28
CA LYS A 1176 49.48 -1.18 -3.49
C LYS A 1176 48.66 -1.45 -2.23
N PHE A 1177 49.23 -1.23 -1.04
CA PHE A 1177 48.59 -1.41 0.26
C PHE A 1177 48.31 -0.10 1.01
N ILE A 1178 48.79 1.04 0.50
CA ILE A 1178 48.65 2.35 1.16
C ILE A 1178 47.51 3.12 0.50
N ASN A 1179 46.51 3.54 1.27
CA ASN A 1179 45.31 4.26 0.79
C ASN A 1179 44.46 3.48 -0.23
N THR A 1180 44.66 2.16 -0.37
CA THR A 1180 43.92 1.31 -1.31
C THR A 1180 42.84 0.44 -0.65
N GLY A 1181 42.77 0.44 0.69
CA GLY A 1181 41.88 -0.44 1.46
C GLY A 1181 42.26 -1.93 1.42
N ARG A 1182 43.39 -2.29 0.80
CA ARG A 1182 43.85 -3.69 0.72
C ARG A 1182 44.51 -4.16 2.02
N CYS A 1183 44.19 -5.39 2.41
CA CYS A 1183 44.78 -6.05 3.58
C CYS A 1183 46.26 -6.43 3.30
N PHE A 1184 47.14 -6.10 4.23
CA PHE A 1184 48.56 -6.42 4.25
C PHE A 1184 48.82 -7.42 5.38
N GLY A 1185 49.46 -8.55 5.07
CA GLY A 1185 49.76 -9.59 6.07
C GLY A 1185 48.52 -10.21 6.73
N GLU A 1186 47.37 -10.20 6.04
CA GLU A 1186 46.07 -10.77 6.47
C GLU A 1186 45.39 -10.11 7.69
N ASN A 1187 46.04 -9.12 8.32
CA ASN A 1187 45.52 -8.49 9.54
C ASN A 1187 45.75 -6.97 9.66
N GLN A 1188 46.32 -6.29 8.66
CA GLN A 1188 46.57 -4.84 8.72
C GLN A 1188 46.14 -4.07 7.47
N ARG A 1189 45.63 -2.84 7.63
CA ARG A 1189 45.42 -1.87 6.53
C ARG A 1189 46.14 -0.56 6.84
N PHE A 1190 46.67 0.07 5.79
CA PHE A 1190 47.51 1.26 5.91
C PHE A 1190 46.91 2.44 5.14
N TYR A 1191 46.75 3.59 5.81
CA TYR A 1191 46.37 4.86 5.19
C TYR A 1191 47.35 5.93 5.58
N ALA A 1192 47.85 6.72 4.63
CA ALA A 1192 48.89 7.71 4.90
C ALA A 1192 48.56 9.04 4.27
N ASN A 1193 48.78 10.12 5.02
CA ASN A 1193 48.79 11.48 4.50
C ASN A 1193 50.22 12.02 4.60
N MET A 1194 50.92 12.04 3.47
CA MET A 1194 52.34 12.43 3.38
C MET A 1194 52.53 13.73 2.60
N SER A 1195 51.49 14.56 2.51
CA SER A 1195 51.42 15.76 1.66
C SER A 1195 52.56 16.77 1.90
N ALA A 1196 53.21 16.73 3.06
CA ALA A 1196 54.34 17.59 3.42
C ALA A 1196 55.73 17.05 3.01
N LEU A 1197 55.84 15.80 2.53
CA LEU A 1197 57.12 15.11 2.29
C LEU A 1197 57.44 14.80 0.82
N PHE A 1198 56.57 15.13 -0.14
CA PHE A 1198 56.77 14.79 -1.56
C PHE A 1198 56.74 16.02 -2.49
N ALA A 1199 57.78 16.16 -3.32
CA ALA A 1199 57.81 17.01 -4.52
C ALA A 1199 58.64 16.29 -5.63
N PRO A 1200 58.37 16.55 -6.92
CA PRO A 1200 57.29 16.03 -7.78
C PRO A 1200 57.64 14.62 -8.37
N PRO A 1201 56.79 13.98 -9.22
CA PRO A 1201 56.76 12.53 -9.37
C PRO A 1201 57.83 11.98 -10.34
N MET A 1202 58.40 10.81 -10.03
CA MET A 1202 59.17 10.01 -10.99
C MET A 1202 58.73 8.54 -10.97
N VAL A 1203 58.25 8.14 -12.16
CA VAL A 1203 58.17 6.83 -12.84
C VAL A 1203 57.93 5.56 -12.01
N ASP A 1204 56.85 4.89 -12.41
CA ASP A 1204 56.37 3.60 -11.95
C ASP A 1204 57.38 2.45 -12.16
N VAL A 1205 57.64 1.70 -11.08
CA VAL A 1205 58.59 0.57 -11.01
C VAL A 1205 58.10 -0.63 -11.84
N GLU A 1206 56.83 -0.66 -12.25
CA GLU A 1206 56.30 -1.69 -13.15
C GLU A 1206 56.82 -1.60 -14.60
N SER A 1207 57.68 -0.64 -14.92
CA SER A 1207 58.35 -0.54 -16.23
C SER A 1207 59.73 -1.24 -16.29
N LEU A 1208 60.25 -1.82 -15.20
CA LEU A 1208 61.60 -2.41 -15.17
C LEU A 1208 61.60 -3.85 -14.63
N THR A 1209 62.32 -4.74 -15.31
CA THR A 1209 62.47 -6.14 -14.86
C THR A 1209 63.38 -6.24 -13.63
N ARG A 1210 63.27 -7.33 -12.87
CA ARG A 1210 64.04 -7.58 -11.64
C ARG A 1210 65.56 -7.44 -11.84
N GLU A 1211 66.08 -7.74 -13.04
CA GLU A 1211 67.49 -7.54 -13.38
C GLU A 1211 67.89 -6.07 -13.62
N GLN A 1212 66.96 -5.22 -14.08
CA GLN A 1212 67.17 -3.78 -14.29
C GLN A 1212 67.12 -2.97 -12.98
N ILE A 1213 66.47 -3.52 -11.94
CA ILE A 1213 66.46 -2.96 -10.59
C ILE A 1213 67.79 -3.23 -9.87
N MET A 1214 68.52 -4.29 -10.25
CA MET A 1214 69.75 -4.71 -9.56
C MET A 1214 71.06 -4.24 -10.21
N PHE A 1215 71.07 -3.77 -11.48
CA PHE A 1215 72.29 -3.35 -12.19
C PHE A 1215 72.09 -2.07 -13.02
N PRO A 1216 73.06 -1.11 -13.02
CA PRO A 1216 72.95 0.15 -13.79
C PRO A 1216 73.02 -0.03 -15.32
N GLU A 1217 72.38 0.89 -16.06
CA GLU A 1217 72.01 0.75 -17.49
C GLU A 1217 73.15 0.49 -18.50
N TRP A 1218 74.40 0.86 -18.22
CA TRP A 1218 75.51 0.74 -19.18
C TRP A 1218 75.91 -0.72 -19.52
N LEU A 1219 75.39 -1.70 -18.78
CA LEU A 1219 75.72 -3.12 -18.95
C LEU A 1219 74.90 -3.83 -20.05
N TRP A 1220 73.88 -3.15 -20.61
CA TRP A 1220 72.81 -3.80 -21.37
C TRP A 1220 72.75 -3.49 -22.88
N GLU A 1221 73.78 -2.89 -23.48
CA GLU A 1221 73.87 -2.71 -24.94
C GLU A 1221 74.93 -3.63 -25.60
N PRO A 1222 74.70 -4.17 -26.82
CA PRO A 1222 73.51 -4.12 -27.67
C PRO A 1222 72.80 -5.49 -27.85
N THR A 1223 71.57 -5.45 -28.34
CA THR A 1223 70.70 -6.58 -28.74
C THR A 1223 71.37 -7.54 -29.75
N PRO A 1224 71.15 -8.89 -29.71
CA PRO A 1224 70.04 -9.62 -29.09
C PRO A 1224 70.43 -10.56 -27.90
N ARG A 1225 69.41 -10.89 -27.09
CA ARG A 1225 69.48 -11.66 -25.83
C ARG A 1225 69.74 -13.17 -26.08
N ARG A 1226 70.77 -13.75 -25.46
CA ARG A 1226 70.93 -15.22 -25.38
C ARG A 1226 70.30 -15.76 -24.10
N VAL A 1227 69.40 -16.71 -24.30
CA VAL A 1227 68.74 -17.53 -23.29
C VAL A 1227 69.79 -18.39 -22.56
N PHE A 1228 69.66 -18.50 -21.23
CA PHE A 1228 70.08 -19.71 -20.53
C PHE A 1228 68.91 -20.28 -19.73
N GLN A 1229 68.76 -21.59 -19.91
CA GLN A 1229 67.70 -22.46 -19.50
C GLN A 1229 68.12 -23.19 -18.20
N SER A 1230 67.13 -23.45 -17.35
CA SER A 1230 67.00 -24.45 -16.25
C SER A 1230 68.25 -25.10 -15.62
N ASP A 1231 68.25 -25.18 -14.29
CA ASP A 1231 67.75 -26.37 -13.58
C ASP A 1231 66.88 -25.96 -12.38
#